data_AF-A0A9C9KAA5-F1
#
_entry.id   AF-A0A9C9KAA5-F1
#
_cell.length_a   1.000
_cell.length_b   1.000
_cell.length_c   1.000
_cell.angle_alpha   90.00
_cell.angle_beta   90.00
_cell.angle_gamma   90.00
#
_symmetry.space_group_name_H-M   'P 1'
#
loop_
_entity.id
_entity.type
_entity.pdbx_description
1 polymer ?
#
loop_
_entity_poly.entity_id
_entity_poly.type
_entity_poly.pdbx_seq_one_letter_code
_entity_poly.pdbx_strand_id
1 'polypeptide(L)'
;MGKLEKKVLGVVISVIILGAIFAVTIAIYFQKKNIYETAQEKMFETATVISTSIERTMIEGRPEITKAMASDLKALKGVETITILNHEGRVAFNKNAPATEKHYVERFRTNLSPYSLTENGLMTVYKPLIKKPACRKCHKLDSPFIGVVKVSMTLKSEEKKISQMATITIVSALFAIAILSFIMWLLLRKIVLNPIKKIEKAARHLADGDLTFKVDIDSTDEIGQASTALHDALQSISSILQRVKDVTKRISKVSLEVEAESRGILEGTQLEAEAISNISASIEELNAAITEIAANTEDLASSSEQTTSAVEEMAASTTQIANNSNELFKSSETTSASIEELSSSIKEVALSADELFRSAEDTLSAIEEITASIREVEGNTKESSRLSERVMNEASTYGMTSIGKTIEGMERIKTSVEKTAEYIRKLGGRSEEIGKILTVIDDVTDQTTLLALNAAILAAQAGEHGKGFSVVADEIKDLAERTSFSTQEISSLIQTVQQEVRDAVDAMKHGLEAVNEGLGLSKESSGVLKKIVESAELSSEMSTAIEHSTSEQAEAARFVSRSMENVRNMASQIAKATSEQSRGMNLITNAAEKVKDIAVQVKTATEEQSLQSKQIRKSTDVVSEKSQQIANAINEQKTESEQIKMSAENISDLPVKNRNLSFKVNNSLRSLVKDSELIVTEMESFRFSTSARPEKTLRLGVIPLESPADMHRKFTPLAEYLSRKLGKKVELKVGVDFNSAIKDIGSGATQVCYMTPSTYIKANRDYGVRVIAKALRDGKPFHHSVIIARNDSPVSSIEDLRDCSFAFGDQESTSSHIVPRYMLLEAGIDLDGLLFYNYLGHHDDVAKAVLSGGYDAGGVMESTADKYKDQGLKFIKFSEEIPEFNICITREMPEEGTEEIKSAILALKDTGTEGITVLKSIDEHYTGFVEAHDDDYAWIRDIMSRLKMI
;
A
#
# COMPACT_ATOMS: atom_id res chain seq x y z
N MET A 1 -29.33 -96.04 47.58
CA MET A 1 -30.12 -95.95 46.33
C MET A 1 -30.72 -94.56 46.22
N GLY A 2 -30.27 -93.77 45.24
CA GLY A 2 -30.74 -92.40 45.00
C GLY A 2 -32.20 -92.33 44.51
N LYS A 3 -32.84 -91.17 44.63
CA LYS A 3 -34.27 -90.99 44.23
C LYS A 3 -34.54 -91.40 42.78
N LEU A 4 -33.59 -91.18 41.87
CA LEU A 4 -33.72 -91.59 40.46
C LEU A 4 -33.56 -93.12 40.29
N GLU A 5 -32.62 -93.74 41.00
CA GLU A 5 -32.41 -95.21 40.97
C GLU A 5 -33.66 -95.99 41.44
N LYS A 6 -34.33 -95.51 42.48
CA LYS A 6 -35.56 -96.15 43.00
C LYS A 6 -36.72 -96.06 42.00
N LYS A 7 -36.85 -94.94 41.28
CA LYS A 7 -37.92 -94.75 40.30
C LYS A 7 -37.74 -95.61 39.05
N VAL A 8 -36.51 -95.69 38.52
CA VAL A 8 -36.24 -96.49 37.31
C VAL A 8 -36.37 -98.00 37.59
N LEU A 9 -35.91 -98.48 38.76
CA LEU A 9 -36.02 -99.90 39.11
C LEU A 9 -37.48 -100.36 39.31
N GLY A 10 -38.33 -99.50 39.88
CA GLY A 10 -39.75 -99.81 40.08
C GLY A 10 -40.53 -99.99 38.77
N VAL A 11 -40.22 -99.19 37.75
CA VAL A 11 -40.88 -99.28 36.44
C VAL A 11 -40.50 -100.58 35.72
N VAL A 12 -39.24 -100.98 35.76
CA VAL A 12 -38.73 -102.16 35.05
C VAL A 12 -39.30 -103.47 35.59
N ILE A 13 -39.39 -103.62 36.91
CA ILE A 13 -39.95 -104.84 37.54
C ILE A 13 -41.44 -105.00 37.20
N SER A 14 -42.17 -103.89 37.14
CA SER A 14 -43.61 -103.86 36.81
C SER A 14 -43.88 -104.39 35.39
N VAL A 15 -43.03 -104.03 34.43
CA VAL A 15 -43.20 -104.42 33.01
C VAL A 15 -42.90 -105.91 32.80
N ILE A 16 -41.90 -106.47 33.50
CA ILE A 16 -41.52 -107.89 33.35
C ILE A 16 -42.62 -108.83 33.88
N ILE A 17 -43.29 -108.46 34.98
CA ILE A 17 -44.37 -109.27 35.57
C ILE A 17 -45.60 -109.30 34.65
N LEU A 18 -45.98 -108.16 34.07
CA LEU A 18 -47.11 -108.05 33.13
C LEU A 18 -46.90 -108.88 31.85
N GLY A 19 -45.67 -108.90 31.32
CA GLY A 19 -45.33 -109.69 30.14
C GLY A 19 -45.40 -111.20 30.37
N ALA A 20 -44.96 -111.67 31.55
CA ALA A 20 -44.95 -113.10 31.86
C ALA A 20 -46.37 -113.67 32.05
N ILE A 21 -47.28 -112.93 32.68
CA ILE A 21 -48.68 -113.34 32.86
C ILE A 21 -49.36 -113.54 31.50
N PHE A 22 -49.11 -112.64 30.56
CA PHE A 22 -49.67 -112.68 29.20
C PHE A 22 -49.17 -113.89 28.38
N ALA A 23 -47.87 -114.22 28.48
CA ALA A 23 -47.29 -115.35 27.76
C ALA A 23 -47.84 -116.72 28.24
N VAL A 24 -48.03 -116.89 29.56
CA VAL A 24 -48.54 -118.15 30.15
C VAL A 24 -50.00 -118.39 29.79
N THR A 25 -50.83 -117.35 29.77
CA THR A 25 -52.25 -117.47 29.39
C THR A 25 -52.41 -117.85 27.91
N ILE A 26 -51.59 -117.27 27.03
CA ILE A 26 -51.58 -117.61 25.60
C ILE A 26 -51.17 -119.08 25.38
N ALA A 27 -50.13 -119.56 26.06
CA ALA A 27 -49.63 -120.92 25.89
C ALA A 27 -50.68 -121.99 26.25
N ILE A 28 -51.42 -121.80 27.34
CA ILE A 28 -52.49 -122.73 27.78
C ILE A 28 -53.67 -122.73 26.79
N TYR A 29 -54.03 -121.57 26.25
CA TYR A 29 -55.09 -121.45 25.26
C TYR A 29 -54.77 -122.23 23.97
N PHE A 30 -53.55 -122.07 23.43
CA PHE A 30 -53.12 -122.78 22.23
C PHE A 30 -53.02 -124.30 22.43
N GLN A 31 -52.56 -124.76 23.60
CA GLN A 31 -52.51 -126.20 23.91
C GLN A 31 -53.89 -126.85 23.88
N LYS A 32 -54.91 -126.20 24.47
CA LYS A 32 -56.29 -126.72 24.48
C LYS A 32 -56.88 -126.76 23.07
N LYS A 33 -56.65 -125.72 22.27
CA LYS A 33 -57.14 -125.64 20.89
C LYS A 33 -56.56 -126.73 19.99
N ASN A 34 -55.23 -126.91 20.00
CA ASN A 34 -54.56 -127.88 19.14
C ASN A 34 -55.00 -129.33 19.42
N ILE A 35 -55.28 -129.68 20.68
CA ILE A 35 -55.70 -131.04 21.06
C ILE A 35 -57.12 -131.35 20.54
N TYR A 36 -58.05 -130.39 20.62
CA TYR A 36 -59.40 -130.56 20.09
C TYR A 36 -59.43 -130.64 18.55
N GLU A 37 -58.67 -129.78 17.87
CA GLU A 37 -58.55 -129.82 16.41
C GLU A 37 -57.97 -131.15 15.92
N THR A 38 -56.90 -131.64 16.56
CA THR A 38 -56.28 -132.93 16.20
C THR A 38 -57.23 -134.12 16.41
N ALA A 39 -58.03 -134.09 17.48
CA ALA A 39 -59.02 -135.13 17.75
C ALA A 39 -60.14 -135.14 16.69
N GLN A 40 -60.61 -133.96 16.28
CA GLN A 40 -61.64 -133.79 15.27
C GLN A 40 -61.15 -134.22 13.87
N GLU A 41 -59.91 -133.88 13.51
CA GLU A 41 -59.33 -134.22 12.21
C GLU A 41 -59.15 -135.74 12.03
N LYS A 42 -58.56 -136.43 13.03
CA LYS A 42 -58.47 -137.91 13.05
C LYS A 42 -59.83 -138.57 12.92
N MET A 43 -60.85 -137.95 13.49
CA MET A 43 -62.20 -138.48 13.48
C MET A 43 -62.88 -138.37 12.11
N PHE A 44 -62.66 -137.26 11.40
CA PHE A 44 -63.09 -137.12 10.02
C PHE A 44 -62.38 -138.10 9.09
N GLU A 45 -61.08 -138.32 9.27
CA GLU A 45 -60.33 -139.34 8.53
C GLU A 45 -60.92 -140.73 8.77
N THR A 46 -61.15 -141.08 10.04
CA THR A 46 -61.75 -142.37 10.42
C THR A 46 -63.13 -142.55 9.79
N ALA A 47 -64.00 -141.54 9.85
CA ALA A 47 -65.32 -141.57 9.21
C ALA A 47 -65.22 -141.64 7.67
N THR A 48 -64.16 -141.08 7.07
CA THR A 48 -63.89 -141.16 5.63
C THR A 48 -63.52 -142.57 5.21
N VAL A 49 -62.59 -143.21 5.92
CA VAL A 49 -62.18 -144.60 5.65
C VAL A 49 -63.37 -145.55 5.77
N ILE A 50 -64.21 -145.35 6.80
CA ILE A 50 -65.45 -146.12 7.00
C ILE A 50 -66.43 -145.86 5.85
N SER A 51 -66.65 -144.60 5.48
CA SER A 51 -67.57 -144.21 4.40
C SER A 51 -67.13 -144.75 3.03
N THR A 52 -65.84 -144.66 2.68
CA THR A 52 -65.32 -145.17 1.39
C THR A 52 -65.37 -146.69 1.32
N SER A 53 -65.11 -147.38 2.44
CA SER A 53 -65.28 -148.83 2.51
C SER A 53 -66.74 -149.22 2.25
N ILE A 54 -67.69 -148.54 2.90
CA ILE A 54 -69.15 -148.74 2.70
C ILE A 54 -69.55 -148.44 1.25
N GLU A 55 -69.02 -147.36 0.66
CA GLU A 55 -69.31 -146.94 -0.73
C GLU A 55 -68.81 -148.00 -1.74
N ARG A 56 -67.62 -148.57 -1.53
CA ARG A 56 -67.04 -149.63 -2.37
C ARG A 56 -67.89 -150.89 -2.36
N THR A 57 -68.31 -151.33 -1.17
CA THR A 57 -69.18 -152.52 -1.02
C THR A 57 -70.57 -152.32 -1.61
N MET A 58 -71.10 -151.09 -1.65
CA MET A 58 -72.39 -150.80 -2.30
C MET A 58 -72.32 -150.84 -3.84
N ILE A 59 -71.19 -150.46 -4.45
CA ILE A 59 -71.02 -150.48 -5.92
C ILE A 59 -70.92 -151.90 -6.48
N GLU A 60 -70.38 -152.84 -5.70
CA GLU A 60 -70.30 -154.26 -6.07
C GLU A 60 -71.67 -154.98 -6.05
N GLY A 61 -72.73 -154.30 -5.59
CA GLY A 61 -74.11 -154.77 -5.71
C GLY A 61 -74.50 -155.89 -4.73
N ARG A 62 -73.78 -156.02 -3.59
CA ARG A 62 -73.99 -157.06 -2.56
C ARG A 62 -74.35 -156.46 -1.18
N PRO A 63 -75.63 -156.28 -0.85
CA PRO A 63 -76.07 -155.60 0.38
C PRO A 63 -75.69 -156.32 1.69
N GLU A 64 -75.71 -157.66 1.71
CA GLU A 64 -75.43 -158.45 2.92
C GLU A 64 -74.01 -158.25 3.46
N ILE A 65 -73.03 -158.05 2.57
CA ILE A 65 -71.64 -157.77 2.93
C ILE A 65 -71.51 -156.40 3.61
N THR A 66 -72.28 -155.40 3.14
CA THR A 66 -72.24 -154.04 3.68
C THR A 66 -72.74 -153.99 5.12
N LYS A 67 -73.74 -154.82 5.46
CA LYS A 67 -74.28 -154.93 6.82
C LYS A 67 -73.34 -155.67 7.77
N ALA A 68 -72.69 -156.75 7.32
CA ALA A 68 -71.68 -157.47 8.09
C ALA A 68 -70.45 -156.59 8.38
N MET A 69 -69.95 -155.87 7.37
CA MET A 69 -68.78 -154.99 7.50
C MET A 69 -69.04 -153.80 8.44
N ALA A 70 -70.27 -153.25 8.46
CA ALA A 70 -70.65 -152.23 9.43
C ALA A 70 -70.61 -152.72 10.89
N SER A 71 -70.77 -154.03 11.11
CA SER A 71 -70.64 -154.65 12.44
C SER A 71 -69.18 -154.91 12.81
N ASP A 72 -68.35 -155.41 11.87
CA ASP A 72 -66.92 -155.67 12.12
C ASP A 72 -66.12 -154.37 12.35
N LEU A 73 -66.49 -153.28 11.67
CA LEU A 73 -65.87 -151.97 11.86
C LEU A 73 -66.14 -151.36 13.25
N LYS A 74 -67.09 -151.91 14.01
CA LYS A 74 -67.39 -151.46 15.39
C LYS A 74 -66.31 -151.86 16.40
N ALA A 75 -65.38 -152.75 16.04
CA ALA A 75 -64.26 -153.17 16.89
C ALA A 75 -63.05 -152.20 16.86
N LEU A 76 -63.09 -151.12 16.07
CA LEU A 76 -62.01 -150.13 15.98
C LEU A 76 -61.85 -149.34 17.28
N LYS A 77 -60.63 -149.39 17.85
CA LYS A 77 -60.29 -148.77 19.15
C LYS A 77 -60.55 -147.26 19.12
N GLY A 78 -61.48 -146.81 19.96
CA GLY A 78 -61.89 -145.40 20.08
C GLY A 78 -63.19 -145.04 19.37
N VAL A 79 -63.76 -145.92 18.55
CA VAL A 79 -65.09 -145.72 17.94
C VAL A 79 -66.14 -146.43 18.78
N GLU A 80 -67.14 -145.69 19.23
CA GLU A 80 -68.16 -146.15 20.18
C GLU A 80 -69.41 -146.65 19.45
N THR A 81 -69.83 -145.93 18.40
CA THR A 81 -70.95 -146.33 17.54
C THR A 81 -70.73 -145.94 16.09
N ILE A 82 -71.13 -146.81 15.16
CA ILE A 82 -71.24 -146.52 13.73
C ILE A 82 -72.68 -146.81 13.30
N THR A 83 -73.32 -145.90 12.59
CA THR A 83 -74.70 -146.06 12.11
C THR A 83 -74.82 -145.52 10.70
N ILE A 84 -75.39 -146.32 9.80
CA ILE A 84 -75.65 -145.89 8.42
C ILE A 84 -77.10 -145.42 8.35
N LEU A 85 -77.29 -144.20 7.92
CA LEU A 85 -78.58 -143.54 7.77
C LEU A 85 -78.88 -143.38 6.27
N ASN A 86 -80.15 -143.49 5.89
CA ASN A 86 -80.60 -143.17 4.54
C ASN A 86 -80.78 -141.64 4.38
N HIS A 87 -81.11 -141.21 3.16
CA HIS A 87 -81.28 -139.78 2.83
C HIS A 87 -82.45 -139.07 3.55
N GLU A 88 -83.28 -139.79 4.32
CA GLU A 88 -84.34 -139.23 5.19
C GLU A 88 -83.93 -139.20 6.67
N GLY A 89 -82.75 -139.72 7.00
CA GLY A 89 -82.29 -139.84 8.40
C GLY A 89 -82.87 -141.04 9.15
N ARG A 90 -83.32 -142.09 8.44
CA ARG A 90 -83.67 -143.38 9.05
C ARG A 90 -82.47 -144.31 8.99
N VAL A 91 -82.32 -145.20 9.95
CA VAL A 91 -81.29 -146.26 9.87
C VAL A 91 -81.52 -147.11 8.63
N ALA A 92 -80.50 -147.20 7.78
CA ALA A 92 -80.56 -147.97 6.54
C ALA A 92 -80.79 -149.47 6.83
N PHE A 93 -81.40 -150.18 5.88
CA PHE A 93 -81.74 -151.61 5.96
C PHE A 93 -82.86 -152.01 6.94
N ASN A 94 -83.56 -151.04 7.54
CA ASN A 94 -84.75 -151.30 8.35
C ASN A 94 -85.94 -150.50 7.82
N LYS A 95 -86.87 -151.18 7.12
CA LYS A 95 -88.02 -150.54 6.46
C LYS A 95 -89.01 -149.89 7.45
N ASN A 96 -89.01 -150.32 8.71
CA ASN A 96 -89.91 -149.79 9.74
C ASN A 96 -89.21 -148.83 10.72
N ALA A 97 -87.94 -148.46 10.48
CA ALA A 97 -87.21 -147.59 11.40
C ALA A 97 -87.70 -146.12 11.35
N PRO A 98 -87.95 -145.47 12.50
CA PRO A 98 -88.34 -144.07 12.57
C PRO A 98 -87.19 -143.14 12.14
N ALA A 99 -87.53 -141.99 11.53
CA ALA A 99 -86.57 -141.00 11.01
C ALA A 99 -86.05 -140.07 12.11
N THR A 100 -85.45 -140.63 13.15
CA THR A 100 -85.02 -139.88 14.35
C THR A 100 -83.88 -138.90 14.09
N GLU A 101 -83.13 -139.06 12.98
CA GLU A 101 -81.96 -138.23 12.66
C GLU A 101 -82.22 -137.25 11.50
N LYS A 102 -83.50 -136.98 11.18
CA LYS A 102 -83.88 -136.20 10.00
C LYS A 102 -83.23 -134.81 9.95
N HIS A 103 -83.23 -134.06 11.06
CA HIS A 103 -82.65 -132.72 11.10
C HIS A 103 -81.16 -132.71 10.72
N TYR A 104 -80.39 -133.66 11.26
CA TYR A 104 -78.95 -133.76 11.03
C TYR A 104 -78.61 -134.15 9.59
N VAL A 105 -79.49 -134.92 8.94
CA VAL A 105 -79.30 -135.40 7.57
C VAL A 105 -79.81 -134.42 6.51
N GLU A 106 -80.87 -133.64 6.80
CA GLU A 106 -81.47 -132.68 5.85
C GLU A 106 -80.45 -131.60 5.40
N ARG A 107 -79.50 -131.24 6.27
CA ARG A 107 -78.41 -130.28 5.96
C ARG A 107 -77.59 -130.68 4.73
N PHE A 108 -77.46 -131.97 4.45
CA PHE A 108 -76.68 -132.45 3.32
C PHE A 108 -77.38 -132.26 1.97
N ARG A 109 -78.63 -131.80 1.92
CA ARG A 109 -79.31 -131.47 0.66
C ARG A 109 -78.78 -130.22 -0.02
N THR A 110 -78.20 -129.30 0.74
CA THR A 110 -77.55 -128.09 0.19
C THR A 110 -76.03 -128.13 0.30
N ASN A 111 -75.47 -128.79 1.32
CA ASN A 111 -74.02 -128.85 1.53
C ASN A 111 -73.55 -130.26 1.89
N LEU A 112 -72.78 -130.88 0.99
CA LEU A 112 -72.32 -132.28 1.07
C LEU A 112 -71.04 -132.49 1.90
N SER A 113 -70.57 -131.48 2.64
CA SER A 113 -69.34 -131.59 3.44
C SER A 113 -69.63 -132.24 4.79
N PRO A 114 -68.85 -133.25 5.22
CA PRO A 114 -69.08 -133.89 6.52
C PRO A 114 -68.96 -132.87 7.65
N TYR A 115 -69.72 -133.04 8.72
CA TYR A 115 -69.61 -132.20 9.91
C TYR A 115 -69.57 -133.05 11.16
N SER A 116 -69.06 -132.46 12.24
CA SER A 116 -69.03 -133.07 13.55
C SER A 116 -69.82 -132.23 14.53
N LEU A 117 -70.40 -132.89 15.53
CA LEU A 117 -71.00 -132.28 16.70
C LEU A 117 -70.39 -132.93 17.93
N THR A 118 -70.17 -132.17 18.98
CA THR A 118 -69.72 -132.72 20.25
C THR A 118 -70.80 -132.43 21.29
N GLU A 119 -71.50 -133.47 21.73
CA GLU A 119 -72.55 -133.39 22.74
C GLU A 119 -72.31 -134.47 23.80
N ASN A 120 -72.52 -134.11 25.07
CA ASN A 120 -72.38 -135.01 26.23
C ASN A 120 -71.05 -135.79 26.30
N GLY A 121 -69.94 -135.17 25.84
CA GLY A 121 -68.61 -135.76 25.88
C GLY A 121 -68.34 -136.81 24.79
N LEU A 122 -69.29 -137.01 23.86
CA LEU A 122 -69.09 -137.74 22.62
C LEU A 122 -68.94 -136.76 21.46
N MET A 123 -67.84 -136.86 20.74
CA MET A 123 -67.73 -136.27 19.41
C MET A 123 -68.38 -137.22 18.41
N THR A 124 -69.27 -136.71 17.57
CA THR A 124 -70.03 -137.47 16.58
C THR A 124 -69.87 -136.83 15.22
N VAL A 125 -69.40 -137.58 14.23
CA VAL A 125 -69.22 -137.15 12.85
C VAL A 125 -70.33 -137.74 11.98
N TYR A 126 -70.97 -136.88 11.19
CA TYR A 126 -71.92 -137.25 10.15
C TYR A 126 -71.26 -137.00 8.78
N LYS A 127 -71.07 -138.07 8.00
CA LYS A 127 -70.45 -137.99 6.68
C LYS A 127 -71.41 -138.49 5.59
N PRO A 128 -71.76 -137.68 4.58
CA PRO A 128 -72.67 -138.09 3.53
C PRO A 128 -72.00 -139.04 2.55
N LEU A 129 -72.74 -140.05 2.13
CA LEU A 129 -72.44 -140.93 1.02
C LEU A 129 -72.94 -140.27 -0.26
N ILE A 130 -72.03 -139.61 -0.96
CA ILE A 130 -72.34 -138.77 -2.12
C ILE A 130 -72.78 -139.64 -3.29
N LYS A 131 -73.80 -139.19 -4.02
CA LYS A 131 -74.36 -139.93 -5.15
C LYS A 131 -73.46 -139.79 -6.39
N LYS A 132 -72.64 -140.80 -6.66
CA LYS A 132 -71.79 -140.87 -7.87
C LYS A 132 -72.57 -141.38 -9.10
N PRO A 133 -72.07 -141.20 -10.34
CA PRO A 133 -72.76 -141.66 -11.54
C PRO A 133 -73.11 -143.15 -11.52
N ALA A 134 -72.24 -143.99 -10.95
CA ALA A 134 -72.46 -145.43 -10.76
C ALA A 134 -73.71 -145.74 -9.90
N CYS A 135 -74.05 -144.86 -8.97
CA CYS A 135 -75.19 -145.03 -8.06
C CYS A 135 -76.55 -144.88 -8.76
N ARG A 136 -76.62 -144.32 -9.98
CA ARG A 136 -77.88 -144.06 -10.70
C ARG A 136 -78.59 -145.33 -11.18
N LYS A 137 -77.88 -146.45 -11.35
CA LYS A 137 -78.49 -147.73 -11.75
C LYS A 137 -79.42 -148.28 -10.68
N CYS A 138 -79.07 -148.10 -9.41
CA CYS A 138 -79.80 -148.68 -8.29
C CYS A 138 -80.58 -147.63 -7.47
N HIS A 139 -80.13 -146.37 -7.45
CA HIS A 139 -80.75 -145.30 -6.67
C HIS A 139 -81.30 -144.17 -7.56
N LYS A 140 -82.59 -144.30 -7.93
CA LYS A 140 -83.40 -143.24 -8.58
C LYS A 140 -83.94 -142.26 -7.52
N LEU A 141 -83.03 -141.54 -6.87
CA LEU A 141 -83.36 -140.56 -5.82
C LEU A 141 -82.95 -139.14 -6.22
N ASP A 142 -83.84 -138.16 -6.05
CA ASP A 142 -83.66 -136.74 -6.40
C ASP A 142 -82.89 -135.96 -5.31
N SER A 143 -81.85 -136.60 -4.78
CA SER A 143 -80.97 -136.09 -3.73
C SER A 143 -79.51 -136.26 -4.16
N PRO A 144 -78.62 -135.29 -3.87
CA PRO A 144 -77.20 -135.37 -4.23
C PRO A 144 -76.41 -136.40 -3.40
N PHE A 145 -77.01 -136.99 -2.37
CA PHE A 145 -76.44 -138.05 -1.55
C PHE A 145 -77.48 -139.15 -1.29
N ILE A 146 -77.00 -140.36 -1.04
CA ILE A 146 -77.82 -141.57 -0.88
C ILE A 146 -78.03 -141.97 0.59
N GLY A 147 -77.14 -141.53 1.47
CA GLY A 147 -77.22 -141.79 2.91
C GLY A 147 -76.10 -141.07 3.66
N VAL A 148 -76.02 -141.25 4.97
CA VAL A 148 -75.01 -140.63 5.84
C VAL A 148 -74.45 -141.69 6.78
N VAL A 149 -73.13 -141.74 6.92
CA VAL A 149 -72.45 -142.54 7.93
C VAL A 149 -72.23 -141.68 9.16
N LYS A 150 -72.84 -142.08 10.28
CA LYS A 150 -72.67 -141.48 11.60
C LYS A 150 -71.64 -142.29 12.39
N VAL A 151 -70.60 -141.64 12.91
CA VAL A 151 -69.53 -142.27 13.73
C VAL A 151 -69.34 -141.46 15.00
N SER A 152 -69.29 -142.09 16.18
CA SER A 152 -69.14 -141.37 17.47
C SER A 152 -67.97 -141.91 18.32
N MET A 153 -67.28 -141.03 19.08
CA MET A 153 -66.13 -141.33 19.98
C MET A 153 -66.18 -140.50 21.26
N THR A 154 -65.60 -140.99 22.36
CA THR A 154 -65.47 -140.26 23.63
C THR A 154 -64.16 -139.48 23.76
N LEU A 155 -64.23 -138.25 24.29
CA LEU A 155 -63.08 -137.34 24.50
C LEU A 155 -62.45 -137.41 25.91
N LYS A 156 -63.01 -138.19 26.85
CA LYS A 156 -62.60 -138.21 28.26
C LYS A 156 -61.12 -138.52 28.52
N SER A 157 -60.45 -139.27 27.64
CA SER A 157 -59.04 -139.63 27.82
C SER A 157 -58.05 -138.52 27.47
N GLU A 158 -58.47 -137.50 26.71
CA GLU A 158 -57.60 -136.39 26.29
C GLU A 158 -57.67 -135.18 27.23
N GLU A 159 -58.78 -134.95 27.94
CA GLU A 159 -58.88 -133.85 28.92
C GLU A 159 -57.90 -133.98 30.10
N LYS A 160 -57.59 -135.21 30.54
CA LYS A 160 -56.65 -135.44 31.64
C LYS A 160 -55.21 -135.03 31.30
N LYS A 161 -54.80 -135.13 30.03
CA LYS A 161 -53.46 -134.69 29.57
C LYS A 161 -53.30 -133.17 29.59
N ILE A 162 -54.39 -132.42 29.37
CA ILE A 162 -54.38 -130.95 29.37
C ILE A 162 -54.03 -130.40 30.77
N SER A 163 -54.58 -130.98 31.84
CA SER A 163 -54.34 -130.51 33.21
C SER A 163 -52.89 -130.71 33.69
N GLN A 164 -52.25 -131.83 33.33
CA GLN A 164 -50.85 -132.09 33.73
C GLN A 164 -49.86 -131.16 33.01
N MET A 165 -50.07 -130.87 31.72
CA MET A 165 -49.18 -129.97 30.96
C MET A 165 -49.28 -128.51 31.39
N ALA A 166 -50.47 -128.05 31.82
CA ALA A 166 -50.66 -126.68 32.31
C ALA A 166 -49.84 -126.40 33.58
N THR A 167 -49.74 -127.37 34.49
CA THR A 167 -49.04 -127.19 35.78
C THR A 167 -47.52 -127.03 35.61
N ILE A 168 -46.91 -127.77 34.67
CA ILE A 168 -45.47 -127.67 34.37
C ILE A 168 -45.10 -126.30 33.78
N THR A 169 -45.98 -125.72 32.95
CA THR A 169 -45.73 -124.44 32.26
C THR A 169 -45.72 -123.25 33.24
N ILE A 170 -46.50 -123.31 34.32
CA ILE A 170 -46.57 -122.22 35.31
C ILE A 170 -45.30 -122.16 36.17
N VAL A 171 -44.75 -123.32 36.56
CA VAL A 171 -43.58 -123.38 37.45
C VAL A 171 -42.30 -122.91 36.75
N SER A 172 -42.10 -123.25 35.47
CA SER A 172 -40.93 -122.80 34.71
C SER A 172 -40.92 -121.29 34.44
N ALA A 173 -42.10 -120.67 34.27
CA ALA A 173 -42.22 -119.23 34.06
C ALA A 173 -41.79 -118.40 35.29
N LEU A 174 -42.10 -118.86 36.51
CA LEU A 174 -41.72 -118.17 37.74
C LEU A 174 -40.20 -118.14 37.96
N PHE A 175 -39.49 -119.18 37.53
CA PHE A 175 -38.04 -119.25 37.67
C PHE A 175 -37.28 -118.30 36.72
N ALA A 176 -37.80 -118.09 35.49
CA ALA A 176 -37.18 -117.21 34.50
C ALA A 176 -37.24 -115.72 34.88
N ILE A 177 -38.32 -115.28 35.56
CA ILE A 177 -38.52 -113.88 35.97
C ILE A 177 -37.45 -113.41 36.97
N ALA A 178 -37.05 -114.30 37.89
CA ALA A 178 -36.07 -113.99 38.93
C ALA A 178 -34.67 -113.70 38.35
N ILE A 179 -34.26 -114.45 37.32
CA ILE A 179 -32.95 -114.31 36.68
C ILE A 179 -32.88 -113.04 35.81
N LEU A 180 -33.93 -112.75 35.05
CA LEU A 180 -33.96 -111.60 34.14
C LEU A 180 -33.84 -110.26 34.89
N SER A 181 -34.45 -110.18 36.07
CA SER A 181 -34.49 -108.96 36.90
C SER A 181 -33.09 -108.58 37.45
N PHE A 182 -32.22 -109.57 37.70
CA PHE A 182 -30.88 -109.33 38.23
C PHE A 182 -29.91 -108.80 37.16
N ILE A 183 -29.99 -109.30 35.92
CA ILE A 183 -29.14 -108.89 34.80
C ILE A 183 -29.47 -107.44 34.37
N MET A 184 -30.75 -107.07 34.36
CA MET A 184 -31.21 -105.74 33.96
C MET A 184 -30.69 -104.62 34.88
N TRP A 185 -30.52 -104.91 36.18
CA TRP A 185 -30.01 -103.95 37.16
C TRP A 185 -28.54 -103.56 36.90
N LEU A 186 -27.70 -104.51 36.46
CA LEU A 186 -26.30 -104.24 36.15
C LEU A 186 -26.11 -103.35 34.91
N LEU A 187 -26.94 -103.53 33.87
CA LEU A 187 -26.85 -102.76 32.63
C LEU A 187 -27.22 -101.27 32.81
N LEU A 188 -28.31 -101.00 33.54
CA LEU A 188 -28.79 -99.62 33.77
C LEU A 188 -27.76 -98.75 34.53
N ARG A 189 -26.98 -99.36 35.43
CA ARG A 189 -25.96 -98.65 36.21
C ARG A 189 -24.76 -98.20 35.39
N LYS A 190 -24.33 -99.00 34.41
CA LYS A 190 -23.13 -98.71 33.60
C LYS A 190 -23.42 -97.74 32.45
N ILE A 191 -24.58 -97.84 31.83
CA ILE A 191 -24.90 -97.12 30.58
C ILE A 191 -25.52 -95.74 30.84
N VAL A 192 -26.38 -95.57 31.85
CA VAL A 192 -27.14 -94.32 32.04
C VAL A 192 -26.61 -93.45 33.19
N LEU A 193 -26.35 -94.05 34.36
CA LEU A 193 -26.15 -93.29 35.61
C LEU A 193 -24.76 -92.63 35.75
N ASN A 194 -23.72 -93.19 35.12
CA ASN A 194 -22.35 -92.65 35.21
C ASN A 194 -22.08 -91.47 34.26
N PRO A 195 -22.49 -91.50 32.97
CA PRO A 195 -22.31 -90.38 32.05
C PRO A 195 -23.01 -89.09 32.48
N ILE A 196 -24.24 -89.17 33.01
CA ILE A 196 -25.01 -87.99 33.49
C ILE A 196 -24.28 -87.24 34.61
N LYS A 197 -23.56 -87.93 35.50
CA LYS A 197 -22.77 -87.29 36.58
C LYS A 197 -21.55 -86.53 36.07
N LYS A 198 -20.99 -86.91 34.92
CA LYS A 198 -19.85 -86.18 34.32
C LYS A 198 -20.30 -84.85 33.71
N ILE A 199 -21.47 -84.83 33.05
CA ILE A 199 -22.10 -83.60 32.54
C ILE A 199 -22.45 -82.63 33.68
N GLU A 200 -22.97 -83.15 34.81
CA GLU A 200 -23.25 -82.33 36.01
C GLU A 200 -21.99 -81.62 36.54
N LYS A 201 -20.84 -82.31 36.60
CA LYS A 201 -19.58 -81.72 37.07
C LYS A 201 -19.03 -80.66 36.10
N ALA A 202 -19.12 -80.91 34.80
CA ALA A 202 -18.72 -79.96 33.77
C ALA A 202 -19.48 -78.63 33.88
N ALA A 203 -20.79 -78.70 34.10
CA ALA A 203 -21.62 -77.51 34.28
C ALA A 203 -21.25 -76.69 35.53
N ARG A 204 -20.73 -77.32 36.59
CA ARG A 204 -20.25 -76.62 37.80
C ARG A 204 -18.93 -75.88 37.57
N HIS A 205 -17.97 -76.49 36.86
CA HIS A 205 -16.72 -75.79 36.53
C HIS A 205 -16.95 -74.55 35.65
N LEU A 206 -17.91 -74.60 34.72
CA LEU A 206 -18.33 -73.43 33.94
C LEU A 206 -18.96 -72.33 34.83
N ALA A 207 -19.75 -72.69 35.84
CA ALA A 207 -20.33 -71.73 36.79
C ALA A 207 -19.29 -71.06 37.69
N ASP A 208 -18.15 -71.73 37.93
CA ASP A 208 -17.05 -71.23 38.76
C ASP A 208 -16.00 -70.43 37.96
N GLY A 209 -16.22 -70.19 36.66
CA GLY A 209 -15.32 -69.39 35.81
C GLY A 209 -14.04 -70.10 35.35
N ASP A 210 -13.92 -71.41 35.60
CA ASP A 210 -12.78 -72.23 35.17
C ASP A 210 -13.08 -72.89 33.82
N LEU A 211 -12.54 -72.29 32.75
CA LEU A 211 -12.67 -72.77 31.37
C LEU A 211 -11.52 -73.70 30.93
N THR A 212 -10.69 -74.18 31.87
CA THR A 212 -9.50 -74.98 31.53
C THR A 212 -9.75 -76.49 31.46
N PHE A 213 -10.95 -76.96 31.81
CA PHE A 213 -11.30 -78.39 31.88
C PHE A 213 -11.82 -78.97 30.54
N LYS A 214 -11.68 -80.29 30.34
CA LYS A 214 -12.16 -81.02 29.16
C LYS A 214 -13.24 -82.04 29.52
N VAL A 215 -14.34 -82.08 28.76
CA VAL A 215 -15.42 -83.07 28.89
C VAL A 215 -15.26 -84.14 27.83
N ASP A 216 -14.83 -85.33 28.25
CA ASP A 216 -14.66 -86.50 27.36
C ASP A 216 -15.63 -87.61 27.78
N ILE A 217 -16.72 -87.76 27.01
CA ILE A 217 -17.78 -88.76 27.24
C ILE A 217 -17.98 -89.52 25.93
N ASP A 218 -17.52 -90.78 25.93
CA ASP A 218 -17.55 -91.65 24.77
C ASP A 218 -18.93 -92.36 24.69
N SER A 219 -19.92 -91.66 24.13
CA SER A 219 -21.29 -92.15 23.93
C SER A 219 -21.85 -91.59 22.62
N THR A 220 -22.61 -92.38 21.87
CA THR A 220 -23.25 -91.98 20.60
C THR A 220 -24.75 -91.72 20.73
N ASP A 221 -25.27 -91.73 21.96
CA ASP A 221 -26.67 -91.51 22.30
C ASP A 221 -26.93 -90.03 22.68
N GLU A 222 -28.12 -89.74 23.22
CA GLU A 222 -28.54 -88.39 23.62
C GLU A 222 -27.63 -87.79 24.71
N ILE A 223 -26.92 -88.62 25.48
CA ILE A 223 -25.95 -88.16 26.47
C ILE A 223 -24.64 -87.73 25.79
N GLY A 224 -24.25 -88.41 24.70
CA GLY A 224 -23.16 -87.99 23.82
C GLY A 224 -23.44 -86.65 23.16
N GLN A 225 -24.64 -86.46 22.60
CA GLN A 225 -25.05 -85.19 21.97
C GLN A 225 -25.06 -84.03 22.99
N ALA A 226 -25.51 -84.26 24.22
CA ALA A 226 -25.47 -83.25 25.29
C ALA A 226 -24.03 -82.87 25.69
N SER A 227 -23.09 -83.83 25.66
CA SER A 227 -21.67 -83.56 25.91
C SER A 227 -21.03 -82.71 24.81
N THR A 228 -21.31 -83.02 23.54
CA THR A 228 -20.82 -82.25 22.38
C THR A 228 -21.39 -80.82 22.39
N ALA A 229 -22.69 -80.66 22.64
CA ALA A 229 -23.30 -79.33 22.75
C ALA A 229 -22.70 -78.48 23.90
N LEU A 230 -22.33 -79.12 25.02
CA LEU A 230 -21.65 -78.43 26.12
C LEU A 230 -20.19 -78.06 25.77
N HIS A 231 -19.50 -78.90 25.00
CA HIS A 231 -18.16 -78.61 24.47
C HIS A 231 -18.19 -77.41 23.51
N ASP A 232 -19.12 -77.39 22.56
CA ASP A 232 -19.29 -76.30 21.59
C ASP A 232 -19.63 -74.98 22.30
N ALA A 233 -20.45 -75.03 23.35
CA ALA A 233 -20.75 -73.87 24.19
C ALA A 233 -19.51 -73.34 24.92
N LEU A 234 -18.67 -74.21 25.48
CA LEU A 234 -17.40 -73.82 26.14
C LEU A 234 -16.42 -73.17 25.15
N GLN A 235 -16.31 -73.71 23.95
CA GLN A 235 -15.45 -73.14 22.90
C GLN A 235 -15.97 -71.79 22.40
N SER A 236 -17.30 -71.65 22.25
CA SER A 236 -17.94 -70.39 21.87
C SER A 236 -17.73 -69.29 22.93
N ILE A 237 -17.92 -69.61 24.21
CA ILE A 237 -17.68 -68.67 25.32
C ILE A 237 -16.21 -68.24 25.37
N SER A 238 -15.26 -69.18 25.22
CA SER A 238 -13.83 -68.86 25.16
C SER A 238 -13.49 -67.94 23.96
N SER A 239 -14.08 -68.18 22.78
CA SER A 239 -13.89 -67.31 21.60
C SER A 239 -14.52 -65.93 21.78
N ILE A 240 -15.70 -65.83 22.39
CA ILE A 240 -16.36 -64.55 22.70
C ILE A 240 -15.50 -63.76 23.67
N LEU A 241 -15.02 -64.38 24.76
CA LEU A 241 -14.14 -63.72 25.71
C LEU A 241 -12.85 -63.26 25.02
N GLN A 242 -12.18 -64.07 24.21
CA GLN A 242 -11.00 -63.59 23.45
C GLN A 242 -11.32 -62.40 22.53
N ARG A 243 -12.48 -62.40 21.84
CA ARG A 243 -12.91 -61.25 21.02
C ARG A 243 -13.18 -60.00 21.86
N VAL A 244 -13.79 -60.13 23.04
CA VAL A 244 -14.01 -59.01 23.97
C VAL A 244 -12.66 -58.43 24.42
N LYS A 245 -11.65 -59.27 24.67
CA LYS A 245 -10.29 -58.84 25.05
C LYS A 245 -9.66 -58.00 23.94
N ASP A 246 -9.79 -58.45 22.69
CA ASP A 246 -9.23 -57.75 21.53
C ASP A 246 -10.00 -56.46 21.18
N VAL A 247 -11.32 -56.44 21.37
CA VAL A 247 -12.13 -55.21 21.24
C VAL A 247 -11.72 -54.19 22.31
N THR A 248 -11.54 -54.62 23.55
CA THR A 248 -11.16 -53.75 24.67
C THR A 248 -9.75 -53.16 24.46
N LYS A 249 -8.80 -53.95 23.95
CA LYS A 249 -7.49 -53.44 23.51
C LYS A 249 -7.60 -52.41 22.37
N ARG A 250 -8.48 -52.63 21.41
CA ARG A 250 -8.73 -51.66 20.32
C ARG A 250 -9.38 -50.38 20.85
N ILE A 251 -10.32 -50.46 21.78
CA ILE A 251 -10.93 -49.29 22.43
C ILE A 251 -9.87 -48.47 23.16
N SER A 252 -8.98 -49.12 23.92
CA SER A 252 -7.87 -48.43 24.60
C SER A 252 -6.92 -47.74 23.59
N LYS A 253 -6.56 -48.42 22.49
CA LYS A 253 -5.74 -47.84 21.42
C LYS A 253 -6.39 -46.62 20.75
N VAL A 254 -7.64 -46.76 20.32
CA VAL A 254 -8.41 -45.66 19.71
C VAL A 254 -8.58 -44.51 20.69
N SER A 255 -8.76 -44.79 21.99
CA SER A 255 -8.86 -43.75 23.01
C SER A 255 -7.58 -42.93 23.12
N LEU A 256 -6.42 -43.57 23.08
CA LEU A 256 -5.12 -42.88 23.08
C LEU A 256 -4.89 -42.08 21.78
N GLU A 257 -5.34 -42.58 20.63
CA GLU A 257 -5.28 -41.86 19.35
C GLU A 257 -6.18 -40.60 19.36
N VAL A 258 -7.42 -40.71 19.85
CA VAL A 258 -8.34 -39.56 19.98
C VAL A 258 -7.87 -38.57 21.05
N GLU A 259 -7.23 -39.03 22.13
CA GLU A 259 -6.59 -38.14 23.11
C GLU A 259 -5.44 -37.32 22.48
N ALA A 260 -4.64 -37.95 21.60
CA ALA A 260 -3.59 -37.25 20.86
C ALA A 260 -4.16 -36.24 19.85
N GLU A 261 -5.20 -36.60 19.08
CA GLU A 261 -5.89 -35.67 18.18
C GLU A 261 -6.54 -34.51 18.94
N SER A 262 -7.19 -34.78 20.08
CA SER A 262 -7.81 -33.74 20.92
C SER A 262 -6.77 -32.76 21.48
N ARG A 263 -5.54 -33.22 21.75
CA ARG A 263 -4.42 -32.35 22.10
C ARG A 263 -3.98 -31.46 20.93
N GLY A 264 -3.91 -32.01 19.73
CA GLY A 264 -3.68 -31.24 18.50
C GLY A 264 -4.75 -30.17 18.25
N ILE A 265 -6.02 -30.46 18.56
CA ILE A 265 -7.10 -29.44 18.50
C ILE A 265 -6.85 -28.33 19.52
N LEU A 266 -6.42 -28.65 20.75
CA LEU A 266 -6.15 -27.64 21.78
C LEU A 266 -5.00 -26.70 21.38
N GLU A 267 -3.92 -27.25 20.81
CA GLU A 267 -2.81 -26.45 20.25
C GLU A 267 -3.29 -25.59 19.06
N GLY A 268 -4.08 -26.18 18.15
CA GLY A 268 -4.70 -25.45 17.04
C GLY A 268 -5.57 -24.28 17.49
N THR A 269 -6.36 -24.44 18.56
CA THR A 269 -7.20 -23.35 19.10
C THR A 269 -6.39 -22.20 19.71
N GLN A 270 -5.20 -22.48 20.25
CA GLN A 270 -4.30 -21.45 20.77
C GLN A 270 -3.76 -20.59 19.61
N LEU A 271 -3.29 -21.24 18.54
CA LEU A 271 -2.82 -20.57 17.33
C LEU A 271 -3.95 -19.77 16.64
N GLU A 272 -5.17 -20.31 16.64
CA GLU A 272 -6.35 -19.64 16.09
C GLU A 272 -6.70 -18.37 16.89
N ALA A 273 -6.58 -18.39 18.23
CA ALA A 273 -6.77 -17.21 19.07
C ALA A 273 -5.70 -16.14 18.84
N GLU A 274 -4.43 -16.53 18.70
CA GLU A 274 -3.33 -15.62 18.36
C GLU A 274 -3.51 -15.00 16.97
N ALA A 275 -3.94 -15.79 15.98
CA ALA A 275 -4.24 -15.30 14.64
C ALA A 275 -5.36 -14.26 14.65
N ILE A 276 -6.44 -14.47 15.42
CA ILE A 276 -7.55 -13.52 15.57
C ILE A 276 -7.08 -12.23 16.24
N SER A 277 -6.22 -12.32 17.25
CA SER A 277 -5.61 -11.15 17.90
C SER A 277 -4.77 -10.34 16.92
N ASN A 278 -3.96 -11.00 16.10
CA ASN A 278 -3.13 -10.34 15.07
C ASN A 278 -3.98 -9.70 13.97
N ILE A 279 -5.07 -10.35 13.55
CA ILE A 279 -6.03 -9.76 12.60
C ILE A 279 -6.63 -8.49 13.19
N SER A 280 -7.02 -8.51 14.46
CA SER A 280 -7.61 -7.35 15.14
C SER A 280 -6.64 -6.17 15.20
N ALA A 281 -5.37 -6.42 15.55
CA ALA A 281 -4.32 -5.41 15.55
C ALA A 281 -4.05 -4.85 14.14
N SER A 282 -4.02 -5.72 13.12
CA SER A 282 -3.82 -5.29 11.72
C SER A 282 -4.98 -4.42 11.21
N ILE A 283 -6.21 -4.67 11.67
CA ILE A 283 -7.39 -3.86 11.33
C ILE A 283 -7.34 -2.49 12.00
N GLU A 284 -6.88 -2.40 13.25
CA GLU A 284 -6.62 -1.13 13.92
C GLU A 284 -5.61 -0.28 13.13
N GLU A 285 -4.48 -0.87 12.73
CA GLU A 285 -3.48 -0.20 11.89
C GLU A 285 -4.05 0.21 10.52
N LEU A 286 -4.83 -0.67 9.87
CA LEU A 286 -5.49 -0.38 8.60
C LEU A 286 -6.48 0.79 8.73
N ASN A 287 -7.24 0.87 9.82
CA ASN A 287 -8.15 1.99 10.07
C ASN A 287 -7.41 3.30 10.32
N ALA A 288 -6.27 3.26 11.01
CA ALA A 288 -5.40 4.43 11.17
C ALA A 288 -4.88 4.91 9.80
N ALA A 289 -4.38 3.99 8.96
CA ALA A 289 -3.92 4.30 7.61
C ALA A 289 -5.05 4.86 6.72
N ILE A 290 -6.25 4.28 6.75
CA ILE A 290 -7.43 4.80 6.03
C ILE A 290 -7.72 6.25 6.44
N THR A 291 -7.64 6.56 7.74
CA THR A 291 -7.88 7.91 8.27
C THR A 291 -6.81 8.90 7.78
N GLU A 292 -5.54 8.49 7.77
CA GLU A 292 -4.43 9.31 7.26
C GLU A 292 -4.55 9.56 5.75
N ILE A 293 -4.86 8.53 4.96
CA ILE A 293 -5.08 8.68 3.50
C ILE A 293 -6.29 9.59 3.24
N ALA A 294 -7.34 9.53 4.07
CA ALA A 294 -8.50 10.42 3.96
C ALA A 294 -8.10 11.89 4.15
N ALA A 295 -7.34 12.19 5.21
CA ALA A 295 -6.84 13.54 5.48
C ALA A 295 -5.95 14.03 4.33
N ASN A 296 -5.00 13.22 3.86
CA ASN A 296 -4.12 13.56 2.73
C ASN A 296 -4.91 13.82 1.43
N THR A 297 -6.01 13.10 1.21
CA THR A 297 -6.86 13.27 0.02
C THR A 297 -7.64 14.58 0.08
N GLU A 298 -8.11 14.98 1.27
CA GLU A 298 -8.79 16.25 1.49
C GLU A 298 -7.84 17.44 1.31
N ASP A 299 -6.62 17.33 1.84
CA ASP A 299 -5.54 18.31 1.61
C ASP A 299 -5.20 18.42 0.11
N LEU A 300 -5.12 17.29 -0.60
CA LEU A 300 -4.86 17.27 -2.04
C LEU A 300 -6.00 17.96 -2.83
N ALA A 301 -7.25 17.74 -2.44
CA ALA A 301 -8.40 18.40 -3.05
C ALA A 301 -8.35 19.92 -2.82
N SER A 302 -8.07 20.36 -1.59
CA SER A 302 -7.92 21.79 -1.27
C SER A 302 -6.76 22.43 -2.04
N SER A 303 -5.60 21.76 -2.09
CA SER A 303 -4.44 22.24 -2.85
C SER A 303 -4.72 22.31 -4.35
N SER A 304 -5.52 21.38 -4.88
CA SER A 304 -5.96 21.39 -6.29
C SER A 304 -6.85 22.61 -6.57
N GLU A 305 -7.79 22.92 -5.67
CA GLU A 305 -8.69 24.08 -5.79
C GLU A 305 -7.92 25.41 -5.75
N GLN A 306 -6.96 25.55 -4.82
CA GLN A 306 -6.05 26.69 -4.76
C GLN A 306 -5.22 26.84 -6.04
N THR A 307 -4.71 25.73 -6.58
CA THR A 307 -3.94 25.72 -7.83
C THR A 307 -4.79 26.21 -9.00
N THR A 308 -6.06 25.83 -9.08
CA THR A 308 -7.00 26.32 -10.10
C THR A 308 -7.15 27.83 -10.03
N SER A 309 -7.40 28.40 -8.85
CA SER A 309 -7.51 29.86 -8.68
C SER A 309 -6.24 30.60 -9.09
N ALA A 310 -5.06 30.09 -8.71
CA ALA A 310 -3.78 30.67 -9.10
C ALA A 310 -3.56 30.65 -10.63
N VAL A 311 -4.00 29.57 -11.30
CA VAL A 311 -3.92 29.46 -12.77
C VAL A 311 -4.88 30.42 -13.47
N GLU A 312 -6.05 30.70 -12.91
CA GLU A 312 -6.98 31.71 -13.42
C GLU A 312 -6.41 33.13 -13.31
N GLU A 313 -5.81 33.47 -12.16
CA GLU A 313 -5.13 34.75 -11.97
C GLU A 313 -3.93 34.91 -12.93
N MET A 314 -3.19 33.83 -13.15
CA MET A 314 -2.10 33.79 -14.14
C MET A 314 -2.61 33.98 -15.58
N ALA A 315 -3.76 33.41 -15.92
CA ALA A 315 -4.39 33.62 -17.23
C ALA A 315 -4.82 35.08 -17.45
N ALA A 316 -5.36 35.73 -16.41
CA ALA A 316 -5.68 37.16 -16.45
C ALA A 316 -4.41 38.00 -16.59
N SER A 317 -3.38 37.71 -15.81
CA SER A 317 -2.09 38.42 -15.82
C SER A 317 -1.38 38.30 -17.17
N THR A 318 -1.35 37.10 -17.76
CA THR A 318 -0.76 36.89 -19.11
C THR A 318 -1.53 37.69 -20.17
N THR A 319 -2.86 37.75 -20.10
CA THR A 319 -3.64 38.60 -21.01
C THR A 319 -3.29 40.08 -20.86
N GLN A 320 -3.12 40.57 -19.63
CA GLN A 320 -2.71 41.95 -19.37
C GLN A 320 -1.30 42.24 -19.87
N ILE A 321 -0.34 41.34 -19.65
CA ILE A 321 1.03 41.48 -20.14
C ILE A 321 1.05 41.53 -21.68
N ALA A 322 0.28 40.67 -22.35
CA ALA A 322 0.18 40.68 -23.81
C ALA A 322 -0.33 42.03 -24.34
N ASN A 323 -1.36 42.60 -23.70
CA ASN A 323 -1.88 43.93 -24.04
C ASN A 323 -0.83 45.02 -23.83
N ASN A 324 -0.13 45.01 -22.69
CA ASN A 324 0.94 45.96 -22.39
C ASN A 324 2.10 45.85 -23.39
N SER A 325 2.44 44.63 -23.81
CA SER A 325 3.49 44.40 -24.82
C SER A 325 3.10 44.98 -26.18
N ASN A 326 1.83 44.86 -26.56
CA ASN A 326 1.31 45.43 -27.81
C ASN A 326 1.29 46.97 -27.77
N GLU A 327 0.92 47.57 -26.63
CA GLU A 327 0.99 49.02 -26.45
C GLU A 327 2.44 49.53 -26.44
N LEU A 328 3.36 48.80 -25.79
CA LEU A 328 4.79 49.11 -25.81
C LEU A 328 5.35 49.09 -27.24
N PHE A 329 4.96 48.10 -28.05
CA PHE A 329 5.36 48.00 -29.45
C PHE A 329 4.90 49.23 -30.25
N LYS A 330 3.63 49.64 -30.13
CA LYS A 330 3.10 50.85 -30.80
C LYS A 330 3.79 52.13 -30.32
N SER A 331 4.03 52.24 -29.02
CA SER A 331 4.73 53.38 -28.42
C SER A 331 6.16 53.48 -28.95
N SER A 332 6.84 52.33 -29.12
CA SER A 332 8.16 52.26 -29.73
C SER A 332 8.16 52.69 -31.20
N GLU A 333 7.18 52.26 -32.01
CA GLU A 333 7.06 52.74 -33.40
C GLU A 333 6.83 54.25 -33.48
N THR A 334 5.95 54.77 -32.60
CA THR A 334 5.69 56.22 -32.53
C THR A 334 6.95 56.99 -32.15
N THR A 335 7.72 56.46 -31.19
CA THR A 335 9.01 57.05 -30.77
C THR A 335 10.02 57.06 -31.91
N SER A 336 10.11 55.98 -32.71
CA SER A 336 10.96 55.94 -33.91
C SER A 336 10.59 57.00 -34.94
N ALA A 337 9.30 57.21 -35.19
CA ALA A 337 8.85 58.28 -36.09
C ALA A 337 9.26 59.68 -35.58
N SER A 338 9.10 59.94 -34.28
CA SER A 338 9.54 61.20 -33.67
C SER A 338 11.07 61.38 -33.73
N ILE A 339 11.84 60.30 -33.64
CA ILE A 339 13.30 60.31 -33.79
C ILE A 339 13.71 60.72 -35.21
N GLU A 340 13.02 60.21 -36.23
CA GLU A 340 13.26 60.59 -37.63
C GLU A 340 12.96 62.08 -37.86
N GLU A 341 11.85 62.57 -37.34
CA GLU A 341 11.46 63.98 -37.40
C GLU A 341 12.50 64.88 -36.72
N LEU A 342 12.88 64.56 -35.47
CA LEU A 342 13.93 65.28 -34.74
C LEU A 342 15.27 65.26 -35.47
N SER A 343 15.63 64.13 -36.10
CA SER A 343 16.86 64.02 -36.89
C SER A 343 16.83 64.95 -38.11
N SER A 344 15.66 65.15 -38.71
CA SER A 344 15.47 66.14 -39.78
C SER A 344 15.61 67.57 -39.24
N SER A 345 14.95 67.89 -38.12
CA SER A 345 15.05 69.23 -37.50
C SER A 345 16.47 69.58 -37.07
N ILE A 346 17.24 68.61 -36.54
CA ILE A 346 18.66 68.79 -36.18
C ILE A 346 19.48 69.15 -37.43
N LYS A 347 19.23 68.50 -38.57
CA LYS A 347 19.91 68.85 -39.84
C LYS A 347 19.56 70.27 -40.28
N GLU A 348 18.30 70.68 -40.15
CA GLU A 348 17.86 72.03 -40.50
C GLU A 348 18.51 73.09 -39.62
N VAL A 349 18.56 72.88 -38.30
CA VAL A 349 19.25 73.77 -37.36
C VAL A 349 20.75 73.87 -37.66
N ALA A 350 21.40 72.77 -38.08
CA ALA A 350 22.80 72.80 -38.49
C ALA A 350 23.01 73.69 -39.73
N LEU A 351 22.12 73.59 -40.72
CA LEU A 351 22.16 74.44 -41.92
C LEU A 351 21.94 75.92 -41.57
N SER A 352 20.95 76.23 -40.72
CA SER A 352 20.70 77.61 -40.26
C SER A 352 21.87 78.18 -39.46
N ALA A 353 22.57 77.37 -38.67
CA ALA A 353 23.76 77.80 -37.94
C ALA A 353 24.92 78.15 -38.90
N ASP A 354 25.13 77.36 -39.96
CA ASP A 354 26.14 77.66 -40.99
C ASP A 354 25.78 78.96 -41.76
N GLU A 355 24.50 79.15 -42.08
CA GLU A 355 24.02 80.37 -42.73
C GLU A 355 24.19 81.62 -41.86
N LEU A 356 23.85 81.53 -40.56
CA LEU A 356 24.09 82.61 -39.60
C LEU A 356 25.57 82.95 -39.47
N PHE A 357 26.45 81.93 -39.47
CA PHE A 357 27.89 82.14 -39.41
C PHE A 357 28.37 82.95 -40.62
N ARG A 358 27.96 82.57 -41.84
CA ARG A 358 28.31 83.29 -43.08
C ARG A 358 27.73 84.70 -43.10
N SER A 359 26.47 84.87 -42.69
CA SER A 359 25.83 86.19 -42.65
C SER A 359 26.54 87.15 -41.67
N ALA A 360 27.03 86.64 -40.54
CA ALA A 360 27.82 87.43 -39.60
C ALA A 360 29.17 87.84 -40.20
N GLU A 361 29.85 86.93 -40.91
CA GLU A 361 31.12 87.18 -41.62
C GLU A 361 30.96 88.25 -42.72
N ASP A 362 29.89 88.16 -43.52
CA ASP A 362 29.58 89.14 -44.56
C ASP A 362 29.27 90.53 -43.95
N THR A 363 28.53 90.56 -42.85
CA THR A 363 28.21 91.82 -42.14
C THR A 363 29.46 92.45 -41.51
N LEU A 364 30.37 91.64 -40.97
CA LEU A 364 31.66 92.12 -40.47
C LEU A 364 32.48 92.78 -41.58
N SER A 365 32.55 92.14 -42.75
CA SER A 365 33.25 92.68 -43.93
C SER A 365 32.64 94.02 -44.38
N ALA A 366 31.31 94.12 -44.42
CA ALA A 366 30.62 95.38 -44.76
C ALA A 366 30.88 96.50 -43.73
N ILE A 367 31.01 96.16 -42.44
CA ILE A 367 31.34 97.13 -41.39
C ILE A 367 32.78 97.63 -41.50
N GLU A 368 33.72 96.80 -41.95
CA GLU A 368 35.09 97.24 -42.25
C GLU A 368 35.10 98.29 -43.37
N GLU A 369 34.30 98.09 -44.43
CA GLU A 369 34.13 99.05 -45.52
C GLU A 369 33.48 100.36 -45.04
N ILE A 370 32.42 100.28 -44.22
CA ILE A 370 31.78 101.45 -43.60
C ILE A 370 32.78 102.22 -42.73
N THR A 371 33.60 101.52 -41.95
CA THR A 371 34.62 102.14 -41.09
C THR A 371 35.68 102.88 -41.92
N ALA A 372 36.05 102.34 -43.08
CA ALA A 372 36.95 103.01 -44.01
C ALA A 372 36.30 104.28 -44.60
N SER A 373 35.03 104.21 -45.01
CA SER A 373 34.28 105.36 -45.53
C SER A 373 34.11 106.47 -44.49
N ILE A 374 33.82 106.13 -43.23
CA ILE A 374 33.74 107.10 -42.13
C ILE A 374 35.06 107.87 -41.97
N ARG A 375 36.21 107.17 -42.04
CA ARG A 375 37.53 107.81 -41.96
C ARG A 375 37.80 108.75 -43.15
N GLU A 376 37.33 108.39 -44.34
CA GLU A 376 37.43 109.25 -45.52
C GLU A 376 36.58 110.52 -45.36
N VAL A 377 35.34 110.39 -44.90
CA VAL A 377 34.46 111.56 -44.63
C VAL A 377 35.06 112.45 -43.54
N GLU A 378 35.61 111.89 -42.46
CA GLU A 378 36.30 112.64 -41.41
C GLU A 378 37.48 113.45 -41.99
N GLY A 379 38.28 112.83 -42.87
CA GLY A 379 39.38 113.50 -43.58
C GLY A 379 38.91 114.65 -44.46
N ASN A 380 37.91 114.41 -45.31
CA ASN A 380 37.32 115.42 -46.20
C ASN A 380 36.71 116.60 -45.43
N THR A 381 36.09 116.31 -44.28
CA THR A 381 35.47 117.31 -43.41
C THR A 381 36.50 118.22 -42.77
N LYS A 382 37.62 117.66 -42.27
CA LYS A 382 38.75 118.44 -41.75
C LYS A 382 39.38 119.33 -42.82
N GLU A 383 39.51 118.82 -44.05
CA GLU A 383 40.02 119.62 -45.16
C GLU A 383 39.07 120.75 -45.56
N SER A 384 37.76 120.48 -45.61
CA SER A 384 36.70 121.46 -45.89
C SER A 384 36.64 122.59 -44.86
N SER A 385 36.73 122.26 -43.56
CA SER A 385 36.79 123.26 -42.48
C SER A 385 38.01 124.17 -42.64
N ARG A 386 39.20 123.58 -42.85
CA ARG A 386 40.45 124.34 -43.06
C ARG A 386 40.40 125.23 -44.33
N LEU A 387 39.78 124.75 -45.41
CA LEU A 387 39.60 125.53 -46.63
C LEU A 387 38.65 126.70 -46.39
N SER A 388 37.54 126.46 -45.70
CA SER A 388 36.55 127.48 -45.35
C SER A 388 37.17 128.56 -44.46
N GLU A 389 37.96 128.18 -43.45
CA GLU A 389 38.71 129.12 -42.61
C GLU A 389 39.70 129.96 -43.42
N ARG A 390 40.41 129.35 -44.37
CA ARG A 390 41.31 130.08 -45.28
C ARG A 390 40.54 131.09 -46.15
N VAL A 391 39.45 130.67 -46.78
CA VAL A 391 38.61 131.55 -47.62
C VAL A 391 38.06 132.71 -46.79
N MET A 392 37.59 132.44 -45.57
CA MET A 392 37.12 133.46 -44.63
C MET A 392 38.23 134.47 -44.33
N ASN A 393 39.43 134.00 -43.97
CA ASN A 393 40.58 134.85 -43.67
C ASN A 393 41.06 135.65 -44.88
N GLU A 394 41.15 135.04 -46.06
CA GLU A 394 41.62 135.70 -47.28
C GLU A 394 40.61 136.74 -47.80
N ALA A 395 39.33 136.40 -47.86
CA ALA A 395 38.27 137.31 -48.30
C ALA A 395 38.09 138.48 -47.32
N SER A 396 38.07 138.22 -46.01
CA SER A 396 37.91 139.24 -44.96
C SER A 396 39.15 140.13 -44.82
N THR A 397 40.36 139.56 -44.84
CA THR A 397 41.58 140.33 -44.60
C THR A 397 42.09 140.98 -45.88
N TYR A 398 42.34 140.21 -46.94
CA TYR A 398 42.97 140.74 -48.17
C TYR A 398 41.94 141.30 -49.13
N GLY A 399 40.84 140.57 -49.37
CA GLY A 399 39.78 140.97 -50.29
C GLY A 399 39.12 142.28 -49.88
N MET A 400 38.58 142.34 -48.65
CA MET A 400 37.91 143.55 -48.16
C MET A 400 38.87 144.74 -47.96
N THR A 401 40.12 144.51 -47.54
CA THR A 401 41.11 145.60 -47.46
C THR A 401 41.44 146.16 -48.84
N SER A 402 41.60 145.29 -49.84
CA SER A 402 41.93 145.73 -51.20
C SER A 402 40.78 146.53 -51.82
N ILE A 403 39.53 146.06 -51.69
CA ILE A 403 38.37 146.81 -52.20
C ILE A 403 38.17 148.12 -51.44
N GLY A 404 38.44 148.16 -50.12
CA GLY A 404 38.44 149.37 -49.32
C GLY A 404 39.45 150.41 -49.83
N LYS A 405 40.68 149.99 -50.15
CA LYS A 405 41.69 150.87 -50.77
C LYS A 405 41.27 151.34 -52.17
N THR A 406 40.59 150.51 -52.96
CA THR A 406 40.05 150.91 -54.27
C THR A 406 38.97 151.97 -54.12
N ILE A 407 38.05 151.81 -53.16
CA ILE A 407 37.02 152.82 -52.83
C ILE A 407 37.67 154.15 -52.44
N GLU A 408 38.66 154.13 -51.54
CA GLU A 408 39.41 155.33 -51.15
C GLU A 408 40.14 155.96 -52.35
N GLY A 409 40.76 155.13 -53.19
CA GLY A 409 41.40 155.55 -54.44
C GLY A 409 40.44 156.26 -55.39
N MET A 410 39.26 155.69 -55.62
CA MET A 410 38.23 156.28 -56.48
C MET A 410 37.69 157.60 -55.92
N GLU A 411 37.50 157.73 -54.60
CA GLU A 411 37.12 159.01 -53.98
C GLU A 411 38.19 160.10 -54.14
N ARG A 412 39.48 159.73 -54.06
CA ARG A 412 40.57 160.67 -54.36
C ARG A 412 40.58 161.09 -55.83
N ILE A 413 40.36 160.15 -56.77
CA ILE A 413 40.28 160.46 -58.19
C ILE A 413 39.09 161.38 -58.46
N LYS A 414 37.91 161.07 -57.89
CA LYS A 414 36.71 161.90 -57.97
C LYS A 414 37.01 163.35 -57.58
N THR A 415 37.60 163.53 -56.39
CA THR A 415 37.99 164.84 -55.87
C THR A 415 38.99 165.56 -56.81
N SER A 416 39.94 164.82 -57.40
CA SER A 416 40.93 165.38 -58.32
C SER A 416 40.32 165.81 -59.65
N VAL A 417 39.41 165.00 -60.21
CA VAL A 417 38.68 165.32 -61.45
C VAL A 417 37.79 166.54 -61.24
N GLU A 418 37.06 166.61 -60.11
CA GLU A 418 36.25 167.78 -59.73
C GLU A 418 37.10 169.07 -59.63
N LYS A 419 38.26 169.01 -58.96
CA LYS A 419 39.19 170.15 -58.87
C LYS A 419 39.77 170.53 -60.23
N THR A 420 40.10 169.57 -61.07
CA THR A 420 40.64 169.83 -62.41
C THR A 420 39.59 170.49 -63.30
N ALA A 421 38.34 170.02 -63.24
CA ALA A 421 37.21 170.65 -63.92
C ALA A 421 37.00 172.10 -63.44
N GLU A 422 37.20 172.39 -62.15
CA GLU A 422 37.14 173.75 -61.61
C GLU A 422 38.25 174.66 -62.18
N TYR A 423 39.50 174.20 -62.22
CA TYR A 423 40.62 174.98 -62.77
C TYR A 423 40.47 175.25 -64.26
N ILE A 424 40.03 174.25 -65.04
CA ILE A 424 39.76 174.41 -66.47
C ILE A 424 38.62 175.40 -66.69
N ARG A 425 37.57 175.36 -65.86
CA ARG A 425 36.48 176.35 -65.92
C ARG A 425 36.96 177.77 -65.63
N LYS A 426 37.86 177.95 -64.66
CA LYS A 426 38.52 179.25 -64.39
C LYS A 426 39.39 179.72 -65.56
N LEU A 427 40.12 178.81 -66.22
CA LEU A 427 40.89 179.10 -67.43
C LEU A 427 39.98 179.56 -68.57
N GLY A 428 38.85 178.87 -68.78
CA GLY A 428 37.83 179.26 -69.76
C GLY A 428 37.34 180.69 -69.56
N GLY A 429 37.04 181.06 -68.32
CA GLY A 429 36.65 182.45 -67.98
C GLY A 429 37.75 183.47 -68.30
N ARG A 430 39.01 183.16 -67.99
CA ARG A 430 40.16 184.04 -68.33
C ARG A 430 40.39 184.16 -69.83
N SER A 431 40.25 183.07 -70.58
CA SER A 431 40.35 183.11 -72.05
C SER A 431 39.21 183.92 -72.69
N GLU A 432 38.03 183.95 -72.07
CA GLU A 432 36.93 184.83 -72.50
C GLU A 432 37.25 186.32 -72.25
N GLU A 433 37.87 186.65 -71.12
CA GLU A 433 38.35 188.01 -70.84
C GLU A 433 39.42 188.47 -71.84
N ILE A 434 40.39 187.61 -72.18
CA ILE A 434 41.41 187.91 -73.20
C ILE A 434 40.75 188.16 -74.56
N GLY A 435 39.76 187.34 -74.93
CA GLY A 435 39.00 187.54 -76.16
C GLY A 435 38.38 188.94 -76.24
N LYS A 436 37.80 189.44 -75.14
CA LYS A 436 37.23 190.80 -75.05
C LYS A 436 38.31 191.88 -75.20
N ILE A 437 39.48 191.68 -74.60
CA ILE A 437 40.62 192.61 -74.72
C ILE A 437 41.10 192.70 -76.17
N LEU A 438 41.20 191.58 -76.88
CA LEU A 438 41.65 191.56 -78.27
C LEU A 438 40.69 192.33 -79.19
N THR A 439 39.38 192.23 -78.97
CA THR A 439 38.40 193.05 -79.70
C THR A 439 38.66 194.55 -79.50
N VAL A 440 38.97 194.97 -78.27
CA VAL A 440 39.30 196.38 -77.97
C VAL A 440 40.62 196.80 -78.63
N ILE A 441 41.63 195.92 -78.67
CA ILE A 441 42.89 196.22 -79.34
C ILE A 441 42.68 196.37 -80.85
N ASP A 442 41.90 195.48 -81.47
CA ASP A 442 41.60 195.54 -82.92
C ASP A 442 40.89 196.87 -83.27
N ASP A 443 39.90 197.27 -82.46
CA ASP A 443 39.22 198.56 -82.58
C ASP A 443 40.19 199.76 -82.46
N VAL A 444 41.15 199.71 -81.51
CA VAL A 444 42.17 200.75 -81.34
C VAL A 444 43.12 200.79 -82.53
N THR A 445 43.51 199.64 -83.08
CA THR A 445 44.39 199.59 -84.26
C THR A 445 43.69 200.16 -85.49
N ASP A 446 42.41 199.90 -85.69
CA ASP A 446 41.62 200.51 -86.77
C ASP A 446 41.55 202.04 -86.65
N GLN A 447 41.35 202.56 -85.43
CA GLN A 447 41.41 204.00 -85.18
C GLN A 447 42.80 204.58 -85.43
N THR A 448 43.84 203.84 -85.09
CA THR A 448 45.24 204.26 -85.28
C THR A 448 45.60 204.33 -86.77
N THR A 449 45.13 203.36 -87.57
CA THR A 449 45.25 203.37 -89.05
C THR A 449 44.56 204.60 -89.66
N LEU A 450 43.39 204.98 -89.16
CA LEU A 450 42.67 206.18 -89.62
C LEU A 450 43.37 207.49 -89.23
N LEU A 451 43.91 207.58 -88.02
CA LEU A 451 44.72 208.73 -87.58
C LEU A 451 45.99 208.86 -88.41
N ALA A 452 46.67 207.74 -88.68
CA ALA A 452 47.84 207.67 -89.52
C ALA A 452 47.53 208.14 -90.95
N LEU A 453 46.41 207.70 -91.53
CA LEU A 453 45.96 208.14 -92.85
C LEU A 453 45.68 209.66 -92.89
N ASN A 454 45.00 210.19 -91.88
CA ASN A 454 44.76 211.63 -91.76
C ASN A 454 46.06 212.43 -91.62
N ALA A 455 47.04 211.91 -90.87
CA ALA A 455 48.36 212.50 -90.75
C ALA A 455 49.14 212.47 -92.09
N ALA A 456 49.04 211.39 -92.87
CA ALA A 456 49.66 211.26 -94.18
C ALA A 456 49.07 212.27 -95.19
N ILE A 457 47.74 212.48 -95.16
CA ILE A 457 47.06 213.48 -95.99
C ILE A 457 47.53 214.90 -95.64
N LEU A 458 47.59 215.25 -94.35
CA LEU A 458 48.07 216.56 -93.90
C LEU A 458 49.54 216.80 -94.26
N ALA A 459 50.38 215.75 -94.18
CA ALA A 459 51.78 215.82 -94.59
C ALA A 459 51.95 216.11 -96.08
N ALA A 460 51.12 215.51 -96.95
CA ALA A 460 51.13 215.79 -98.39
C ALA A 460 50.71 217.23 -98.71
N GLN A 461 49.84 217.83 -97.89
CA GLN A 461 49.29 219.18 -98.09
C GLN A 461 50.27 220.30 -97.71
N ALA A 462 51.22 220.04 -96.81
CA ALA A 462 52.23 221.01 -96.35
C ALA A 462 53.39 221.24 -97.34
N GLY A 463 53.37 220.61 -98.53
CA GLY A 463 54.36 220.82 -99.59
C GLY A 463 55.80 220.51 -99.15
N GLU A 464 56.78 221.30 -99.61
CA GLU A 464 58.22 221.09 -99.33
C GLU A 464 58.56 221.01 -97.82
N HIS A 465 57.72 221.56 -96.93
CA HIS A 465 57.90 221.46 -95.47
C HIS A 465 57.31 220.18 -94.84
N GLY A 466 56.50 219.40 -95.56
CA GLY A 466 55.76 218.23 -95.03
C GLY A 466 56.43 216.86 -95.21
N LYS A 467 57.53 216.77 -95.96
CA LYS A 467 58.19 215.48 -96.28
C LYS A 467 58.57 214.64 -95.06
N GLY A 468 58.96 215.28 -93.95
CA GLY A 468 59.31 214.57 -92.70
C GLY A 468 58.10 213.94 -92.00
N PHE A 469 56.92 214.55 -92.09
CA PHE A 469 55.70 214.06 -91.42
C PHE A 469 55.04 212.88 -92.15
N SER A 470 55.15 212.81 -93.48
CA SER A 470 54.55 211.72 -94.27
C SER A 470 55.16 210.37 -93.92
N VAL A 471 56.47 210.34 -93.70
CA VAL A 471 57.19 209.11 -93.34
C VAL A 471 56.71 208.57 -91.99
N VAL A 472 56.47 209.43 -91.01
CA VAL A 472 55.97 209.00 -89.68
C VAL A 472 54.54 208.48 -89.77
N ALA A 473 53.71 209.11 -90.60
CA ALA A 473 52.32 208.69 -90.80
C ALA A 473 52.23 207.31 -91.48
N ASP A 474 53.01 207.07 -92.53
CA ASP A 474 53.08 205.76 -93.19
C ASP A 474 53.60 204.68 -92.22
N GLU A 475 54.58 205.01 -91.36
CA GLU A 475 55.10 204.07 -90.35
C GLU A 475 54.07 203.72 -89.26
N ILE A 476 53.26 204.69 -88.79
CA ILE A 476 52.18 204.43 -87.83
C ILE A 476 51.08 203.56 -88.47
N LYS A 477 50.78 203.80 -89.76
CA LYS A 477 49.80 203.00 -90.50
C LYS A 477 50.27 201.54 -90.62
N ASP A 478 51.51 201.34 -91.05
CA ASP A 478 52.10 199.99 -91.16
C ASP A 478 52.13 199.30 -89.80
N LEU A 479 52.49 200.03 -88.72
CA LEU A 479 52.47 199.48 -87.36
C LEU A 479 51.05 199.08 -86.92
N ALA A 480 50.04 199.90 -87.22
CA ALA A 480 48.64 199.61 -86.88
C ALA A 480 48.08 198.42 -87.68
N GLU A 481 48.37 198.34 -88.99
CA GLU A 481 47.99 197.20 -89.83
C GLU A 481 48.65 195.90 -89.34
N ARG A 482 49.95 195.94 -88.98
CA ARG A 482 50.65 194.79 -88.38
C ARG A 482 50.10 194.40 -87.02
N THR A 483 49.67 195.37 -86.21
CA THR A 483 49.09 195.12 -84.88
C THR A 483 47.68 194.53 -84.99
N SER A 484 46.84 195.01 -85.92
CA SER A 484 45.53 194.42 -86.20
C SER A 484 45.67 192.97 -86.68
N PHE A 485 46.55 192.72 -87.66
CA PHE A 485 46.80 191.36 -88.16
C PHE A 485 47.24 190.42 -87.02
N SER A 486 48.18 190.86 -86.18
CA SER A 486 48.62 190.07 -85.01
C SER A 486 47.49 189.85 -84.00
N THR A 487 46.60 190.84 -83.82
CA THR A 487 45.45 190.75 -82.90
C THR A 487 44.40 189.76 -83.41
N GLN A 488 44.16 189.71 -84.72
CA GLN A 488 43.28 188.72 -85.35
C GLN A 488 43.85 187.30 -85.25
N GLU A 489 45.16 187.11 -85.44
CA GLU A 489 45.81 185.81 -85.21
C GLU A 489 45.67 185.36 -83.75
N ILE A 490 45.90 186.25 -82.78
CA ILE A 490 45.72 185.91 -81.35
C ILE A 490 44.23 185.65 -81.05
N SER A 491 43.31 186.39 -81.65
CA SER A 491 41.86 186.18 -81.49
C SER A 491 41.45 184.79 -81.96
N SER A 492 41.94 184.36 -83.13
CA SER A 492 41.75 183.00 -83.63
C SER A 492 42.31 181.95 -82.66
N LEU A 493 43.53 182.15 -82.15
CA LEU A 493 44.13 181.25 -81.15
C LEU A 493 43.30 181.18 -79.86
N ILE A 494 42.77 182.31 -79.38
CA ILE A 494 41.94 182.35 -78.16
C ILE A 494 40.58 181.66 -78.39
N GLN A 495 39.98 181.79 -79.57
CA GLN A 495 38.77 181.03 -79.92
C GLN A 495 39.04 179.52 -79.92
N THR A 496 40.19 179.08 -80.45
CA THR A 496 40.63 177.69 -80.37
C THR A 496 40.80 177.25 -78.92
N VAL A 497 41.49 178.03 -78.08
CA VAL A 497 41.66 177.72 -76.65
C VAL A 497 40.31 177.64 -75.91
N GLN A 498 39.36 178.52 -76.20
CA GLN A 498 38.02 178.46 -75.61
C GLN A 498 37.27 177.19 -76.00
N GLN A 499 37.42 176.73 -77.25
CA GLN A 499 36.83 175.46 -77.70
C GLN A 499 37.50 174.28 -76.99
N GLU A 500 38.84 174.25 -76.94
CA GLU A 500 39.59 173.20 -76.23
C GLU A 500 39.23 173.13 -74.74
N VAL A 501 38.98 174.28 -74.08
CA VAL A 501 38.50 174.32 -72.69
C VAL A 501 37.11 173.70 -72.55
N ARG A 502 36.17 174.00 -73.48
CA ARG A 502 34.84 173.37 -73.45
C ARG A 502 34.94 171.86 -73.58
N ASP A 503 35.73 171.39 -74.55
CA ASP A 503 35.95 169.96 -74.79
C ASP A 503 36.60 169.30 -73.56
N ALA A 504 37.53 169.98 -72.89
CA ALA A 504 38.16 169.48 -71.67
C ALA A 504 37.21 169.43 -70.46
N VAL A 505 36.27 170.38 -70.32
CA VAL A 505 35.21 170.31 -69.28
C VAL A 505 34.28 169.13 -69.54
N ASP A 506 33.88 168.89 -70.79
CA ASP A 506 33.02 167.77 -71.15
C ASP A 506 33.72 166.41 -70.90
N ALA A 507 35.01 166.32 -71.26
CA ALA A 507 35.84 165.16 -70.93
C ALA A 507 35.93 164.91 -69.41
N MET A 508 36.04 165.97 -68.59
CA MET A 508 36.04 165.85 -67.12
C MET A 508 34.68 165.39 -66.57
N LYS A 509 33.57 165.78 -67.19
CA LYS A 509 32.23 165.31 -66.81
C LYS A 509 32.09 163.80 -67.05
N HIS A 510 32.46 163.31 -68.23
CA HIS A 510 32.50 161.87 -68.49
C HIS A 510 33.48 161.14 -67.56
N GLY A 511 34.62 161.77 -67.22
CA GLY A 511 35.55 161.25 -66.22
C GLY A 511 34.91 161.10 -64.83
N LEU A 512 34.08 162.05 -64.41
CA LEU A 512 33.38 161.98 -63.14
C LEU A 512 32.30 160.88 -63.12
N GLU A 513 31.58 160.70 -64.23
CA GLU A 513 30.61 159.62 -64.40
C GLU A 513 31.29 158.25 -64.30
N ALA A 514 32.41 158.04 -65.01
CA ALA A 514 33.19 156.80 -64.96
C ALA A 514 33.74 156.48 -63.56
N VAL A 515 34.16 157.50 -62.80
CA VAL A 515 34.63 157.30 -61.42
C VAL A 515 33.48 156.93 -60.48
N ASN A 516 32.29 157.53 -60.63
CA ASN A 516 31.12 157.17 -59.83
C ASN A 516 30.65 155.74 -60.14
N GLU A 517 30.69 155.32 -61.40
CA GLU A 517 30.43 153.93 -61.80
C GLU A 517 31.45 152.98 -61.14
N GLY A 518 32.75 153.32 -61.19
CA GLY A 518 33.81 152.55 -60.52
C GLY A 518 33.63 152.44 -59.00
N LEU A 519 33.13 153.50 -58.36
CA LEU A 519 32.77 153.49 -56.93
C LEU A 519 31.57 152.57 -56.65
N GLY A 520 30.57 152.57 -57.52
CA GLY A 520 29.40 151.67 -57.45
C GLY A 520 29.80 150.21 -57.54
N LEU A 521 30.56 149.84 -58.58
CA LEU A 521 31.07 148.48 -58.79
C LEU A 521 31.96 148.01 -57.62
N SER A 522 32.74 148.92 -57.03
CA SER A 522 33.58 148.58 -55.87
C SER A 522 32.76 148.28 -54.62
N LYS A 523 31.67 149.03 -54.37
CA LYS A 523 30.74 148.75 -53.26
C LYS A 523 29.98 147.45 -53.45
N GLU A 524 29.53 147.17 -54.66
CA GLU A 524 28.89 145.89 -55.00
C GLU A 524 29.85 144.71 -54.75
N SER A 525 31.10 144.83 -55.21
CA SER A 525 32.16 143.84 -54.97
C SER A 525 32.42 143.60 -53.49
N SER A 526 32.40 144.67 -52.66
CA SER A 526 32.48 144.54 -51.21
C SER A 526 31.29 143.78 -50.61
N GLY A 527 30.09 143.97 -51.14
CA GLY A 527 28.89 143.23 -50.73
C GLY A 527 28.97 141.74 -51.09
N VAL A 528 29.51 141.41 -52.27
CA VAL A 528 29.75 140.02 -52.70
C VAL A 528 30.79 139.34 -51.79
N LEU A 529 31.91 140.01 -51.48
CA LEU A 529 32.92 139.48 -50.57
C LEU A 529 32.38 139.20 -49.17
N LYS A 530 31.50 140.06 -48.65
CA LYS A 530 30.83 139.82 -47.36
C LYS A 530 30.00 138.53 -47.38
N LYS A 531 29.23 138.29 -48.45
CA LYS A 531 28.46 137.05 -48.62
C LYS A 531 29.36 135.81 -48.73
N ILE A 532 30.54 135.93 -49.33
CA ILE A 532 31.53 134.84 -49.39
C ILE A 532 32.03 134.49 -47.98
N VAL A 533 32.33 135.49 -47.15
CA VAL A 533 32.72 135.30 -45.74
C VAL A 533 31.61 134.59 -44.96
N GLU A 534 30.36 135.08 -45.04
CA GLU A 534 29.20 134.45 -44.39
C GLU A 534 28.99 133.00 -44.86
N SER A 535 29.17 132.71 -46.15
CA SER A 535 29.04 131.36 -46.71
C SER A 535 30.16 130.41 -46.27
N ALA A 536 31.38 130.93 -46.11
CA ALA A 536 32.52 130.16 -45.60
C ALA A 536 32.35 129.82 -44.11
N GLU A 537 31.82 130.74 -43.31
CA GLU A 537 31.48 130.52 -41.91
C GLU A 537 30.45 129.38 -41.76
N LEU A 538 29.32 129.47 -42.49
CA LEU A 538 28.30 128.41 -42.56
C LEU A 538 28.89 127.06 -43.00
N SER A 539 29.83 127.05 -43.94
CA SER A 539 30.49 125.82 -44.41
C SER A 539 31.39 125.19 -43.34
N SER A 540 32.05 126.01 -42.52
CA SER A 540 32.86 125.54 -41.38
C SER A 540 31.98 124.98 -40.25
N GLU A 541 30.86 125.62 -39.95
CA GLU A 541 29.86 125.11 -38.99
C GLU A 541 29.29 123.76 -39.44
N MET A 542 28.91 123.64 -40.71
CA MET A 542 28.43 122.37 -41.28
C MET A 542 29.50 121.28 -41.22
N SER A 543 30.76 121.63 -41.48
CA SER A 543 31.87 120.67 -41.35
C SER A 543 32.00 120.17 -39.91
N THR A 544 31.88 121.05 -38.91
CA THR A 544 31.90 120.65 -37.49
C THR A 544 30.74 119.72 -37.13
N ALA A 545 29.54 119.96 -37.68
CA ALA A 545 28.39 119.07 -37.48
C ALA A 545 28.60 117.68 -38.11
N ILE A 546 29.19 117.62 -39.31
CA ILE A 546 29.53 116.35 -39.98
C ILE A 546 30.57 115.57 -39.17
N GLU A 547 31.56 116.25 -38.58
CA GLU A 547 32.57 115.61 -37.70
C GLU A 547 31.91 114.95 -36.48
N HIS A 548 30.94 115.63 -35.84
CA HIS A 548 30.19 115.04 -34.73
C HIS A 548 29.40 113.79 -35.17
N SER A 549 28.63 113.88 -36.26
CA SER A 549 27.85 112.75 -36.76
C SER A 549 28.71 111.57 -37.23
N THR A 550 29.88 111.83 -37.82
CA THR A 550 30.81 110.76 -38.21
C THR A 550 31.45 110.06 -37.01
N SER A 551 31.71 110.79 -35.92
CA SER A 551 32.14 110.19 -34.65
C SER A 551 31.07 109.25 -34.07
N GLU A 552 29.80 109.66 -34.07
CA GLU A 552 28.69 108.80 -33.63
C GLU A 552 28.54 107.55 -34.53
N GLN A 553 28.66 107.72 -35.85
CA GLN A 553 28.64 106.57 -36.79
C GLN A 553 29.80 105.60 -36.54
N ALA A 554 30.99 106.10 -36.19
CA ALA A 554 32.13 105.24 -35.85
C ALA A 554 31.87 104.39 -34.60
N GLU A 555 31.20 104.96 -33.59
CA GLU A 555 30.80 104.21 -32.40
C GLU A 555 29.73 103.15 -32.73
N ALA A 556 28.72 103.51 -33.53
CA ALA A 556 27.70 102.57 -33.98
C ALA A 556 28.29 101.40 -34.79
N ALA A 557 29.23 101.67 -35.70
CA ALA A 557 29.92 100.63 -36.48
C ALA A 557 30.68 99.64 -35.59
N ARG A 558 31.39 100.13 -34.55
CA ARG A 558 32.07 99.27 -33.57
C ARG A 558 31.09 98.41 -32.77
N PHE A 559 29.93 98.97 -32.42
CA PHE A 559 28.88 98.22 -31.72
C PHE A 559 28.32 97.09 -32.59
N VAL A 560 28.05 97.35 -33.88
CA VAL A 560 27.61 96.31 -34.83
C VAL A 560 28.67 95.24 -35.00
N SER A 561 29.95 95.62 -35.16
CA SER A 561 31.06 94.66 -35.27
C SER A 561 31.13 93.71 -34.06
N ARG A 562 31.07 94.24 -32.83
CA ARG A 562 31.06 93.41 -31.61
C ARG A 562 29.82 92.50 -31.54
N SER A 563 28.67 92.99 -31.98
CA SER A 563 27.43 92.21 -32.00
C SER A 563 27.52 91.05 -33.00
N MET A 564 28.11 91.27 -34.18
CA MET A 564 28.29 90.21 -35.18
C MET A 564 29.33 89.18 -34.75
N GLU A 565 30.40 89.59 -34.05
CA GLU A 565 31.34 88.64 -33.45
C GLU A 565 30.64 87.72 -32.42
N ASN A 566 29.71 88.26 -31.63
CA ASN A 566 28.90 87.45 -30.72
C ASN A 566 27.96 86.49 -31.48
N VAL A 567 27.33 86.94 -32.58
CA VAL A 567 26.49 86.08 -33.43
C VAL A 567 27.30 84.95 -34.04
N ARG A 568 28.50 85.24 -34.55
CA ARG A 568 29.43 84.24 -35.10
C ARG A 568 29.80 83.17 -34.08
N ASN A 569 30.16 83.59 -32.86
CA ASN A 569 30.49 82.68 -31.76
C ASN A 569 29.27 81.83 -31.34
N MET A 570 28.07 82.42 -31.32
CA MET A 570 26.83 81.71 -31.01
C MET A 570 26.49 80.67 -32.08
N ALA A 571 26.63 81.02 -33.37
CA ALA A 571 26.45 80.09 -34.49
C ALA A 571 27.40 78.88 -34.38
N SER A 572 28.67 79.12 -34.01
CA SER A 572 29.63 78.03 -33.77
C SER A 572 29.22 77.11 -32.60
N GLN A 573 28.73 77.69 -31.50
CA GLN A 573 28.22 76.90 -30.36
C GLN A 573 26.98 76.09 -30.73
N ILE A 574 26.05 76.67 -31.50
CA ILE A 574 24.87 75.97 -32.03
C ILE A 574 25.32 74.79 -32.88
N ALA A 575 26.24 75.00 -33.83
CA ALA A 575 26.75 73.92 -34.69
C ALA A 575 27.35 72.76 -33.87
N LYS A 576 28.11 73.07 -32.81
CA LYS A 576 28.64 72.04 -31.89
C LYS A 576 27.51 71.29 -31.16
N ALA A 577 26.55 72.01 -30.59
CA ALA A 577 25.42 71.42 -29.87
C ALA A 577 24.57 70.52 -30.79
N THR A 578 24.34 70.96 -32.03
CA THR A 578 23.61 70.20 -33.05
C THR A 578 24.37 68.92 -33.45
N SER A 579 25.69 68.96 -33.54
CA SER A 579 26.52 67.77 -33.77
C SER A 579 26.39 66.75 -32.63
N GLU A 580 26.43 67.22 -31.38
CA GLU A 580 26.23 66.37 -30.19
C GLU A 580 24.81 65.78 -30.15
N GLN A 581 23.77 66.57 -30.47
CA GLN A 581 22.39 66.12 -30.59
C GLN A 581 22.23 65.04 -31.67
N SER A 582 22.85 65.22 -32.85
CA SER A 582 22.82 64.21 -33.91
C SER A 582 23.41 62.87 -33.46
N ARG A 583 24.51 62.89 -32.69
CA ARG A 583 25.06 61.67 -32.07
C ARG A 583 24.09 61.06 -31.05
N GLY A 584 23.44 61.90 -30.25
CA GLY A 584 22.39 61.50 -29.31
C GLY A 584 21.23 60.79 -30.00
N MET A 585 20.75 61.31 -31.13
CA MET A 585 19.66 60.70 -31.90
C MET A 585 19.97 59.26 -32.31
N ASN A 586 21.17 58.98 -32.83
CA ASN A 586 21.57 57.62 -33.20
C ASN A 586 21.52 56.64 -32.02
N LEU A 587 21.88 57.09 -30.80
CA LEU A 587 21.77 56.27 -29.59
C LEU A 587 20.31 55.99 -29.23
N ILE A 588 19.45 56.99 -29.37
CA ILE A 588 18.01 56.85 -29.10
C ILE A 588 17.37 55.91 -30.15
N THR A 589 17.75 56.00 -31.43
CA THR A 589 17.30 55.06 -32.49
C THR A 589 17.60 53.61 -32.10
N ASN A 590 18.85 53.33 -31.72
CA ASN A 590 19.25 51.98 -31.30
C ASN A 590 18.52 51.52 -30.02
N ALA A 591 18.21 52.43 -29.10
CA ALA A 591 17.45 52.12 -27.91
C ALA A 591 15.98 51.79 -28.24
N ALA A 592 15.35 52.54 -29.15
CA ALA A 592 14.00 52.29 -29.62
C ALA A 592 13.89 50.93 -30.33
N GLU A 593 14.85 50.56 -31.18
CA GLU A 593 14.90 49.22 -31.79
C GLU A 593 14.99 48.11 -30.73
N LYS A 594 15.84 48.26 -29.72
CA LYS A 594 15.93 47.28 -28.61
C LYS A 594 14.63 47.15 -27.83
N VAL A 595 13.93 48.25 -27.57
CA VAL A 595 12.63 48.21 -26.88
C VAL A 595 11.59 47.48 -27.72
N LYS A 596 11.58 47.72 -29.04
CA LYS A 596 10.73 46.98 -29.99
C LYS A 596 11.02 45.47 -29.95
N ASP A 597 12.28 45.07 -29.97
CA ASP A 597 12.68 43.66 -29.89
C ASP A 597 12.25 43.01 -28.57
N ILE A 598 12.41 43.70 -27.45
CA ILE A 598 11.96 43.23 -26.12
C ILE A 598 10.43 43.05 -26.12
N ALA A 599 9.67 43.99 -26.67
CA ALA A 599 8.22 43.88 -26.76
C ALA A 599 7.77 42.65 -27.60
N VAL A 600 8.53 42.29 -28.64
CA VAL A 600 8.27 41.06 -29.41
C VAL A 600 8.59 39.82 -28.57
N GLN A 601 9.72 39.79 -27.88
CA GLN A 601 10.10 38.65 -27.03
C GLN A 601 9.11 38.42 -25.88
N VAL A 602 8.69 39.49 -25.19
CA VAL A 602 7.69 39.42 -24.11
C VAL A 602 6.36 38.89 -24.65
N LYS A 603 5.95 39.32 -25.85
CA LYS A 603 4.74 38.81 -26.49
C LYS A 603 4.82 37.28 -26.70
N THR A 604 5.91 36.78 -27.29
CA THR A 604 6.09 35.34 -27.52
C THR A 604 6.12 34.54 -26.21
N ALA A 605 6.87 35.01 -25.21
CA ALA A 605 6.92 34.37 -23.89
C ALA A 605 5.54 34.32 -23.21
N THR A 606 4.74 35.37 -23.39
CA THR A 606 3.37 35.43 -22.83
C THR A 606 2.42 34.45 -23.54
N GLU A 607 2.56 34.27 -24.85
CA GLU A 607 1.81 33.26 -25.62
C GLU A 607 2.13 31.83 -25.13
N GLU A 608 3.41 31.53 -24.89
CA GLU A 608 3.86 30.24 -24.33
C GLU A 608 3.32 30.03 -22.91
N GLN A 609 3.40 31.04 -22.04
CA GLN A 609 2.89 30.97 -20.67
C GLN A 609 1.37 30.75 -20.63
N SER A 610 0.62 31.32 -21.59
CA SER A 610 -0.81 31.08 -21.74
C SER A 610 -1.12 29.62 -22.09
N LEU A 611 -0.36 29.02 -23.01
CA LEU A 611 -0.46 27.60 -23.34
C LEU A 611 -0.16 26.71 -22.13
N GLN A 612 0.90 27.04 -21.38
CA GLN A 612 1.32 26.29 -20.21
C GLN A 612 0.28 26.39 -19.07
N SER A 613 -0.32 27.56 -18.86
CA SER A 613 -1.41 27.76 -17.91
C SER A 613 -2.62 26.86 -18.22
N LYS A 614 -2.99 26.73 -19.51
CA LYS A 614 -4.06 25.81 -19.93
C LYS A 614 -3.72 24.35 -19.65
N GLN A 615 -2.45 23.97 -19.79
CA GLN A 615 -2.01 22.61 -19.51
C GLN A 615 -2.01 22.31 -18.01
N ILE A 616 -1.56 23.24 -17.18
CA ILE A 616 -1.62 23.12 -15.71
C ILE A 616 -3.09 22.94 -15.28
N ARG A 617 -4.01 23.78 -15.78
CA ARG A 617 -5.44 23.63 -15.46
C ARG A 617 -5.95 22.22 -15.76
N LYS A 618 -5.63 21.68 -16.94
CA LYS A 618 -6.03 20.31 -17.32
C LYS A 618 -5.44 19.25 -16.39
N SER A 619 -4.20 19.40 -15.95
CA SER A 619 -3.57 18.51 -14.98
C SER A 619 -4.24 18.60 -13.60
N THR A 620 -4.57 19.80 -13.15
CA THR A 620 -5.29 20.03 -11.89
C THR A 620 -6.70 19.43 -11.91
N ASP A 621 -7.43 19.55 -13.03
CA ASP A 621 -8.73 18.89 -13.21
C ASP A 621 -8.62 17.36 -13.03
N VAL A 622 -7.56 16.76 -13.60
CA VAL A 622 -7.29 15.31 -13.44
C VAL A 622 -6.94 14.96 -11.99
N VAL A 623 -6.16 15.78 -11.28
CA VAL A 623 -5.84 15.55 -9.86
C VAL A 623 -7.10 15.64 -9.00
N SER A 624 -7.98 16.61 -9.28
CA SER A 624 -9.27 16.74 -8.59
C SER A 624 -10.15 15.50 -8.82
N GLU A 625 -10.25 15.02 -10.07
CA GLU A 625 -11.00 13.80 -10.40
C GLU A 625 -10.43 12.57 -9.66
N LYS A 626 -9.09 12.43 -9.63
CA LYS A 626 -8.41 11.33 -8.96
C LYS A 626 -8.57 11.38 -7.44
N SER A 627 -8.53 12.57 -6.85
CA SER A 627 -8.77 12.76 -5.41
C SER A 627 -10.18 12.31 -5.03
N GLN A 628 -11.18 12.63 -5.85
CA GLN A 628 -12.55 12.15 -5.64
C GLN A 628 -12.66 10.62 -5.76
N GLN A 629 -11.95 10.00 -6.72
CA GLN A 629 -11.91 8.54 -6.85
C GLN A 629 -11.26 7.87 -5.63
N ILE A 630 -10.18 8.45 -5.11
CA ILE A 630 -9.50 7.97 -3.90
C ILE A 630 -10.44 8.11 -2.68
N ALA A 631 -11.11 9.25 -2.52
CA ALA A 631 -12.06 9.46 -1.43
C ALA A 631 -13.17 8.41 -1.41
N ASN A 632 -13.70 8.03 -2.57
CA ASN A 632 -14.69 6.96 -2.68
C ASN A 632 -14.11 5.60 -2.27
N ALA A 633 -12.91 5.26 -2.76
CA ALA A 633 -12.23 4.01 -2.43
C ALA A 633 -11.91 3.89 -0.93
N ILE A 634 -11.51 4.97 -0.26
CA ILE A 634 -11.29 5.03 1.19
C ILE A 634 -12.59 4.67 1.94
N ASN A 635 -13.73 5.19 1.48
CA ASN A 635 -15.01 4.94 2.12
C ASN A 635 -15.46 3.47 1.96
N GLU A 636 -15.18 2.86 0.81
CA GLU A 636 -15.36 1.42 0.58
C GLU A 636 -14.42 0.61 1.50
N GLN A 637 -13.14 0.96 1.55
CA GLN A 637 -12.14 0.27 2.37
C GLN A 637 -12.45 0.34 3.87
N LYS A 638 -13.00 1.47 4.34
CA LYS A 638 -13.50 1.63 5.70
C LYS A 638 -14.65 0.65 6.00
N THR A 639 -15.58 0.53 5.07
CA THR A 639 -16.71 -0.40 5.20
C THR A 639 -16.24 -1.86 5.21
N GLU A 640 -15.29 -2.21 4.33
CA GLU A 640 -14.69 -3.55 4.31
C GLU A 640 -13.92 -3.85 5.61
N SER A 641 -13.13 -2.90 6.11
CA SER A 641 -12.40 -3.01 7.38
C SER A 641 -13.34 -3.29 8.56
N GLU A 642 -14.46 -2.55 8.66
CA GLU A 642 -15.49 -2.81 9.67
C GLU A 642 -16.10 -4.22 9.53
N GLN A 643 -16.30 -4.70 8.31
CA GLN A 643 -16.81 -6.05 8.06
C GLN A 643 -15.80 -7.15 8.44
N ILE A 644 -14.50 -6.93 8.20
CA ILE A 644 -13.44 -7.84 8.66
C ILE A 644 -13.37 -7.83 10.18
N LYS A 645 -13.51 -6.66 10.83
CA LYS A 645 -13.54 -6.55 12.30
C LYS A 645 -14.67 -7.39 12.88
N MET A 646 -15.89 -7.23 12.37
CA MET A 646 -17.04 -8.04 12.81
C MET A 646 -16.83 -9.53 12.56
N SER A 647 -16.17 -9.90 11.46
CA SER A 647 -15.86 -11.30 11.16
C SER A 647 -14.85 -11.87 12.16
N ALA A 648 -13.80 -11.12 12.50
CA ALA A 648 -12.83 -11.50 13.52
C ALA A 648 -13.48 -11.65 14.91
N GLU A 649 -14.38 -10.74 15.29
CA GLU A 649 -15.17 -10.83 16.52
C GLU A 649 -16.05 -12.09 16.55
N ASN A 650 -16.72 -12.44 15.45
CA ASN A 650 -17.54 -13.66 15.38
C ASN A 650 -16.73 -14.96 15.50
N ILE A 651 -15.47 -14.95 15.06
CA ILE A 651 -14.57 -16.12 15.15
C ILE A 651 -13.89 -16.18 16.53
N SER A 652 -13.80 -15.06 17.26
CA SER A 652 -13.10 -14.97 18.56
C SER A 652 -13.62 -15.95 19.63
N ASP A 653 -14.89 -16.34 19.57
CA ASP A 653 -15.50 -17.30 20.50
C ASP A 653 -15.24 -18.78 20.15
N LEU A 654 -14.81 -19.08 18.92
CA LEU A 654 -14.60 -20.46 18.45
C LEU A 654 -13.45 -21.17 19.18
N PRO A 655 -12.28 -20.54 19.41
CA PRO A 655 -11.22 -21.13 20.22
C PRO A 655 -11.72 -21.57 21.61
N VAL A 656 -12.52 -20.73 22.27
CA VAL A 656 -13.09 -21.01 23.60
C VAL A 656 -14.08 -22.19 23.54
N LYS A 657 -14.96 -22.21 22.53
CA LYS A 657 -15.91 -23.31 22.31
C LYS A 657 -15.21 -24.64 21.99
N ASN A 658 -14.22 -24.62 21.10
CA ASN A 658 -13.44 -25.80 20.71
C ASN A 658 -12.60 -26.34 21.87
N ARG A 659 -11.98 -25.45 22.66
CA ARG A 659 -11.26 -25.83 23.90
C ARG A 659 -12.18 -26.53 24.90
N ASN A 660 -13.39 -25.99 25.11
CA ASN A 660 -14.39 -26.62 25.98
C ASN A 660 -14.88 -27.98 25.46
N LEU A 661 -15.03 -28.13 24.13
CA LEU A 661 -15.41 -29.38 23.49
C LEU A 661 -14.31 -30.44 23.66
N SER A 662 -13.05 -30.09 23.38
CA SER A 662 -11.90 -30.98 23.61
C SER A 662 -11.80 -31.41 25.08
N PHE A 663 -12.09 -30.51 26.03
CA PHE A 663 -12.14 -30.87 27.46
C PHE A 663 -13.21 -31.92 27.79
N LYS A 664 -14.41 -31.81 27.19
CA LYS A 664 -15.49 -32.81 27.34
C LYS A 664 -15.14 -34.14 26.68
N VAL A 665 -14.52 -34.11 25.50
CA VAL A 665 -14.05 -35.30 24.79
C VAL A 665 -13.00 -36.03 25.63
N ASN A 666 -12.02 -35.28 26.17
CA ASN A 666 -10.96 -35.86 26.97
C ASN A 666 -11.47 -36.46 28.31
N ASN A 667 -12.46 -35.81 28.94
CA ASN A 667 -13.14 -36.38 30.11
C ASN A 667 -13.92 -37.67 29.78
N SER A 668 -14.60 -37.71 28.64
CA SER A 668 -15.32 -38.91 28.17
C SER A 668 -14.36 -40.06 27.86
N LEU A 669 -13.22 -39.74 27.25
CA LEU A 669 -12.13 -40.69 26.97
C LEU A 669 -11.55 -41.29 28.25
N ARG A 670 -11.29 -40.47 29.27
CA ARG A 670 -10.84 -40.98 30.59
C ARG A 670 -11.84 -41.96 31.20
N SER A 671 -13.14 -41.70 31.07
CA SER A 671 -14.16 -42.64 31.52
C SER A 671 -14.14 -43.93 30.70
N LEU A 672 -14.01 -43.83 29.37
CA LEU A 672 -13.99 -44.98 28.47
C LEU A 672 -12.76 -45.88 28.69
N VAL A 673 -11.58 -45.29 28.92
CA VAL A 673 -10.36 -46.02 29.27
C VAL A 673 -10.54 -46.73 30.62
N LYS A 674 -11.14 -46.07 31.61
CA LYS A 674 -11.45 -46.68 32.91
C LYS A 674 -12.44 -47.84 32.80
N ASP A 675 -13.49 -47.70 31.99
CA ASP A 675 -14.47 -48.77 31.73
C ASP A 675 -13.81 -49.96 30.99
N SER A 676 -12.92 -49.67 30.04
CA SER A 676 -12.10 -50.66 29.35
C SER A 676 -11.18 -51.41 30.32
N GLU A 677 -10.52 -50.73 31.26
CA GLU A 677 -9.70 -51.36 32.31
C GLU A 677 -10.53 -52.25 33.25
N LEU A 678 -11.75 -51.83 33.60
CA LEU A 678 -12.68 -52.64 34.38
C LEU A 678 -13.06 -53.94 33.64
N ILE A 679 -13.35 -53.85 32.34
CA ILE A 679 -13.65 -55.03 31.50
C ILE A 679 -12.44 -55.96 31.44
N VAL A 680 -11.22 -55.44 31.25
CA VAL A 680 -10.00 -56.27 31.29
C VAL A 680 -9.85 -56.96 32.64
N THR A 681 -10.09 -56.27 33.75
CA THR A 681 -10.01 -56.82 35.11
C THR A 681 -11.04 -57.94 35.34
N GLU A 682 -12.28 -57.74 34.89
CA GLU A 682 -13.34 -58.76 34.96
C GLU A 682 -12.99 -59.99 34.10
N MET A 683 -12.32 -59.78 32.96
CA MET A 683 -11.86 -60.85 32.09
C MET A 683 -10.64 -61.61 32.62
N GLU A 684 -9.81 -60.98 33.47
CA GLU A 684 -8.70 -61.65 34.17
C GLU A 684 -9.17 -62.58 35.30
N SER A 685 -10.42 -62.45 35.76
CA SER A 685 -11.04 -63.45 36.65
C SER A 685 -11.16 -64.84 36.00
N PHE A 686 -11.18 -64.89 34.66
CA PHE A 686 -11.11 -66.11 33.86
C PHE A 686 -9.63 -66.46 33.58
N ARG A 687 -9.19 -67.64 34.03
CA ARG A 687 -7.76 -68.04 33.98
C ARG A 687 -7.33 -68.47 32.57
N PHE A 688 -6.31 -67.81 32.02
CA PHE A 688 -5.61 -68.15 30.77
C PHE A 688 -4.07 -68.08 30.96
N SER A 689 -3.28 -68.92 30.29
CA SER A 689 -1.81 -68.97 30.49
C SER A 689 -1.03 -67.95 29.64
N THR A 690 -0.06 -67.19 30.20
CA THR A 690 1.22 -66.71 29.56
C THR A 690 2.08 -65.80 30.48
N SER A 691 3.40 -65.64 30.19
CA SER A 691 4.45 -65.03 31.05
C SER A 691 5.58 -64.25 30.29
N ALA A 692 6.12 -63.14 30.85
CA ALA A 692 7.56 -62.73 31.03
C ALA A 692 7.89 -61.18 31.02
N ARG A 693 9.01 -60.74 31.66
CA ARG A 693 9.55 -59.34 31.98
C ARG A 693 11.05 -59.09 31.54
N PRO A 694 11.62 -57.84 31.51
CA PRO A 694 13.02 -57.47 31.05
C PRO A 694 13.99 -56.71 32.06
N GLU A 695 15.23 -56.33 31.63
CA GLU A 695 16.49 -55.87 32.37
C GLU A 695 16.87 -54.33 32.37
N LYS A 696 17.97 -53.89 33.07
CA LYS A 696 18.36 -52.55 33.68
C LYS A 696 19.13 -51.47 32.82
N THR A 697 18.85 -50.16 33.01
CA THR A 697 19.44 -48.96 32.31
C THR A 697 19.76 -47.75 33.25
N LEU A 698 20.77 -46.88 32.97
CA LEU A 698 21.07 -45.60 33.69
C LEU A 698 20.37 -44.41 32.98
N ARG A 699 19.77 -43.47 33.71
CA ARG A 699 18.97 -42.37 33.13
C ARG A 699 19.46 -40.98 33.55
N LEU A 700 19.69 -40.13 32.55
CA LEU A 700 20.06 -38.71 32.68
C LEU A 700 18.81 -37.84 32.52
N GLY A 701 18.40 -37.18 33.59
CA GLY A 701 17.37 -36.16 33.62
C GLY A 701 17.88 -34.81 33.15
N VAL A 702 17.00 -34.01 32.53
CA VAL A 702 17.28 -32.61 32.20
C VAL A 702 16.02 -31.79 32.43
N ILE A 703 16.15 -30.66 33.13
CA ILE A 703 15.05 -29.70 33.27
C ILE A 703 14.69 -29.08 31.91
N PRO A 704 13.40 -28.93 31.56
CA PRO A 704 12.99 -28.41 30.25
C PRO A 704 13.14 -26.88 30.20
N LEU A 705 14.34 -26.42 29.84
CA LEU A 705 14.66 -25.00 29.64
C LEU A 705 14.18 -24.47 28.27
N GLU A 706 13.95 -25.37 27.33
CA GLU A 706 13.47 -25.16 25.97
C GLU A 706 12.54 -26.33 25.58
N SER A 707 12.11 -26.37 24.31
CA SER A 707 11.25 -27.43 23.79
C SER A 707 11.84 -28.84 24.04
N PRO A 708 11.04 -29.88 24.34
CA PRO A 708 11.58 -31.22 24.58
C PRO A 708 12.47 -31.76 23.45
N ALA A 709 12.17 -31.40 22.19
CA ALA A 709 12.98 -31.78 21.03
C ALA A 709 14.36 -31.10 21.03
N ASP A 710 14.44 -29.81 21.37
CA ASP A 710 15.70 -29.09 21.49
C ASP A 710 16.50 -29.58 22.68
N MET A 711 15.86 -29.81 23.82
CA MET A 711 16.52 -30.40 24.98
C MET A 711 17.10 -31.79 24.66
N HIS A 712 16.37 -32.63 23.92
CA HIS A 712 16.90 -33.88 23.40
C HIS A 712 18.12 -33.65 22.49
N ARG A 713 18.04 -32.75 21.52
CA ARG A 713 19.14 -32.44 20.59
C ARG A 713 20.39 -31.93 21.32
N LYS A 714 20.22 -31.02 22.29
CA LYS A 714 21.30 -30.36 23.04
C LYS A 714 22.03 -31.32 23.99
N PHE A 715 21.30 -32.22 24.65
CA PHE A 715 21.84 -33.10 25.69
C PHE A 715 22.12 -34.54 25.21
N THR A 716 21.70 -34.93 23.99
CA THR A 716 22.09 -36.24 23.41
C THR A 716 23.61 -36.40 23.31
N PRO A 717 24.41 -35.40 22.86
CA PRO A 717 25.87 -35.51 22.84
C PRO A 717 26.48 -35.79 24.23
N LEU A 718 25.92 -35.20 25.30
CA LEU A 718 26.36 -35.47 26.67
C LEU A 718 26.00 -36.89 27.11
N ALA A 719 24.77 -37.36 26.82
CA ALA A 719 24.35 -38.72 27.15
C ALA A 719 25.18 -39.79 26.42
N GLU A 720 25.54 -39.54 25.16
CA GLU A 720 26.42 -40.41 24.38
C GLU A 720 27.87 -40.39 24.90
N TYR A 721 28.39 -39.21 25.24
CA TYR A 721 29.70 -39.06 25.85
C TYR A 721 29.79 -39.83 27.18
N LEU A 722 28.79 -39.67 28.06
CA LEU A 722 28.70 -40.39 29.32
C LEU A 722 28.53 -41.90 29.10
N SER A 723 27.75 -42.32 28.10
CA SER A 723 27.61 -43.75 27.77
C SER A 723 28.94 -44.38 27.38
N ARG A 724 29.77 -43.67 26.58
CA ARG A 724 31.11 -44.13 26.19
C ARG A 724 32.10 -44.12 27.34
N LYS A 725 32.12 -43.05 28.15
CA LYS A 725 33.07 -42.90 29.27
C LYS A 725 32.78 -43.82 30.44
N LEU A 726 31.50 -44.12 30.71
CA LEU A 726 31.07 -44.94 31.84
C LEU A 726 30.82 -46.42 31.48
N GLY A 727 30.82 -46.77 30.18
CA GLY A 727 30.55 -48.14 29.71
C GLY A 727 29.14 -48.66 30.00
N LYS A 728 28.17 -47.76 30.23
CA LYS A 728 26.77 -48.07 30.58
C LYS A 728 25.82 -47.38 29.59
N LYS A 729 24.65 -47.96 29.31
CA LYS A 729 23.63 -47.27 28.50
C LYS A 729 23.05 -46.10 29.30
N VAL A 730 23.25 -44.87 28.83
CA VAL A 730 22.63 -43.66 29.39
C VAL A 730 21.42 -43.29 28.53
N GLU A 731 20.23 -43.39 29.11
CA GLU A 731 18.98 -42.93 28.50
C GLU A 731 18.67 -41.49 28.95
N LEU A 732 18.58 -40.59 27.99
CA LEU A 732 18.16 -39.20 28.24
C LEU A 732 16.65 -39.14 28.50
N LYS A 733 16.26 -38.50 29.60
CA LYS A 733 14.87 -38.20 29.96
C LYS A 733 14.71 -36.71 30.19
N VAL A 734 14.06 -36.01 29.27
CA VAL A 734 13.71 -34.60 29.45
C VAL A 734 12.44 -34.53 30.32
N GLY A 735 12.47 -33.71 31.37
CA GLY A 735 11.30 -33.48 32.21
C GLY A 735 10.16 -32.81 31.42
N VAL A 736 8.91 -33.09 31.78
CA VAL A 736 7.74 -32.42 31.18
C VAL A 736 7.65 -30.95 31.62
N ASP A 737 8.06 -30.70 32.87
CA ASP A 737 8.17 -29.39 33.50
C ASP A 737 9.27 -29.48 34.59
N PHE A 738 9.60 -28.35 35.22
CA PHE A 738 10.63 -28.27 36.26
C PHE A 738 10.31 -29.17 37.47
N ASN A 739 9.03 -29.25 37.90
CA ASN A 739 8.59 -30.07 39.04
C ASN A 739 8.67 -31.57 38.73
N SER A 740 8.36 -31.96 37.50
CA SER A 740 8.47 -33.32 36.98
C SER A 740 9.92 -33.79 37.00
N ALA A 741 10.86 -32.94 36.57
CA ALA A 741 12.29 -33.22 36.64
C ALA A 741 12.80 -33.35 38.09
N ILE A 742 12.37 -32.46 39.01
CA ILE A 742 12.67 -32.54 40.45
C ILE A 742 12.17 -33.87 41.03
N LYS A 743 10.92 -34.24 40.73
CA LYS A 743 10.32 -35.48 41.21
C LYS A 743 11.00 -36.71 40.61
N ASP A 744 11.40 -36.66 39.33
CA ASP A 744 12.05 -37.76 38.65
C ASP A 744 13.43 -38.10 39.23
N ILE A 745 14.24 -37.08 39.57
CA ILE A 745 15.49 -37.33 40.31
C ILE A 745 15.19 -37.71 41.77
N GLY A 746 14.21 -37.06 42.41
CA GLY A 746 13.83 -37.34 43.80
C GLY A 746 13.30 -38.76 44.04
N SER A 747 12.59 -39.34 43.07
CA SER A 747 12.06 -40.71 43.14
C SER A 747 13.00 -41.76 42.54
N GLY A 748 14.19 -41.37 42.08
CA GLY A 748 15.15 -42.25 41.42
C GLY A 748 14.76 -42.71 40.00
N ALA A 749 13.76 -42.08 39.37
CA ALA A 749 13.39 -42.36 37.97
C ALA A 749 14.48 -41.91 36.99
N THR A 750 15.27 -40.91 37.38
CA THR A 750 16.59 -40.56 36.81
C THR A 750 17.63 -40.64 37.92
N GLN A 751 18.88 -40.96 37.58
CA GLN A 751 19.97 -41.10 38.56
C GLN A 751 20.91 -39.89 38.56
N VAL A 752 20.97 -39.17 37.44
CA VAL A 752 21.73 -37.94 37.24
C VAL A 752 20.76 -36.92 36.65
N CYS A 753 20.81 -35.65 37.04
CA CYS A 753 19.96 -34.62 36.45
C CYS A 753 20.71 -33.30 36.28
N TYR A 754 20.55 -32.66 35.12
CA TYR A 754 20.97 -31.28 34.89
C TYR A 754 19.85 -30.33 35.35
N MET A 755 20.17 -29.40 36.24
CA MET A 755 19.20 -28.57 36.98
C MET A 755 19.66 -27.11 37.09
N THR A 756 18.72 -26.20 37.32
CA THR A 756 19.02 -24.82 37.73
C THR A 756 19.35 -24.75 39.23
N PRO A 757 19.99 -23.68 39.71
CA PRO A 757 20.24 -23.47 41.14
C PRO A 757 19.00 -23.66 42.03
N SER A 758 17.87 -23.04 41.67
CA SER A 758 16.62 -23.11 42.44
C SER A 758 16.00 -24.51 42.46
N THR A 759 16.02 -25.21 41.31
CA THR A 759 15.46 -26.56 41.25
C THR A 759 16.33 -27.59 41.96
N TYR A 760 17.65 -27.40 41.97
CA TYR A 760 18.54 -28.15 42.85
C TYR A 760 18.21 -27.93 44.33
N ILE A 761 18.08 -26.68 44.78
CA ILE A 761 17.77 -26.37 46.19
C ILE A 761 16.49 -27.07 46.64
N LYS A 762 15.44 -27.05 45.80
CA LYS A 762 14.19 -27.77 46.09
C LYS A 762 14.38 -29.28 46.11
N ALA A 763 15.07 -29.85 45.12
CA ALA A 763 15.35 -31.29 45.07
C ALA A 763 16.23 -31.76 46.25
N ASN A 764 17.17 -30.94 46.69
CA ASN A 764 18.01 -31.15 47.85
C ASN A 764 17.20 -31.15 49.15
N ARG A 765 16.33 -30.15 49.35
CA ARG A 765 15.43 -30.07 50.52
C ARG A 765 14.44 -31.24 50.57
N ASP A 766 13.79 -31.54 49.46
CA ASP A 766 12.64 -32.46 49.43
C ASP A 766 13.08 -33.94 49.35
N TYR A 767 14.22 -34.23 48.72
CA TYR A 767 14.66 -35.60 48.43
C TYR A 767 16.11 -35.89 48.82
N GLY A 768 16.88 -34.91 49.30
CA GLY A 768 18.29 -35.09 49.65
C GLY A 768 19.22 -35.27 48.44
N VAL A 769 18.83 -34.74 47.28
CA VAL A 769 19.65 -34.71 46.05
C VAL A 769 20.97 -33.97 46.32
N ARG A 770 22.07 -34.50 45.75
CA ARG A 770 23.42 -33.93 45.93
C ARG A 770 23.91 -33.32 44.62
N VAL A 771 24.51 -32.14 44.70
CA VAL A 771 25.21 -31.50 43.57
C VAL A 771 26.64 -32.04 43.45
N ILE A 772 27.13 -32.20 42.23
CA ILE A 772 28.49 -32.71 41.97
C ILE A 772 29.32 -31.82 41.04
N ALA A 773 28.67 -31.02 40.19
CA ALA A 773 29.35 -30.10 39.28
C ALA A 773 28.44 -28.93 38.89
N LYS A 774 29.04 -27.79 38.52
CA LYS A 774 28.38 -26.62 37.92
C LYS A 774 29.10 -26.19 36.65
N ALA A 775 28.37 -25.63 35.70
CA ALA A 775 28.93 -25.23 34.42
C ALA A 775 29.87 -24.01 34.54
N LEU A 776 30.75 -23.86 33.55
CA LEU A 776 31.60 -22.68 33.35
C LEU A 776 31.16 -21.96 32.06
N ARG A 777 30.53 -20.80 32.20
CA ARG A 777 30.19 -19.91 31.09
C ARG A 777 31.32 -18.91 30.87
N ASP A 778 31.94 -18.95 29.69
CA ASP A 778 33.09 -18.10 29.35
C ASP A 778 34.20 -18.10 30.43
N GLY A 779 34.45 -19.28 31.01
CA GLY A 779 35.42 -19.51 32.08
C GLY A 779 34.94 -19.14 33.50
N LYS A 780 33.73 -18.61 33.67
CA LYS A 780 33.17 -18.19 34.97
C LYS A 780 32.12 -19.19 35.49
N PRO A 781 32.12 -19.50 36.80
CA PRO A 781 31.16 -20.44 37.41
C PRO A 781 29.81 -19.81 37.80
N PHE A 782 29.47 -18.66 37.22
CA PHE A 782 28.30 -17.87 37.55
C PHE A 782 27.79 -17.07 36.34
N HIS A 783 26.54 -16.62 36.44
CA HIS A 783 25.86 -15.71 35.50
C HIS A 783 25.00 -14.70 36.26
N HIS A 784 24.44 -13.71 35.56
CA HIS A 784 23.51 -12.75 36.17
C HIS A 784 22.07 -12.91 35.65
N SER A 785 21.13 -12.49 36.49
CA SER A 785 19.77 -12.16 36.09
C SER A 785 19.68 -10.67 35.79
N VAL A 786 18.90 -10.30 34.78
CA VAL A 786 18.76 -8.92 34.30
C VAL A 786 17.28 -8.57 34.21
N ILE A 787 16.90 -7.43 34.79
CA ILE A 787 15.62 -6.79 34.51
C ILE A 787 15.77 -5.97 33.23
N ILE A 788 14.93 -6.24 32.25
CA ILE A 788 14.94 -5.61 30.92
C ILE A 788 13.69 -4.76 30.72
N ALA A 789 13.79 -3.72 29.91
CA ALA A 789 12.66 -2.91 29.42
C ALA A 789 12.92 -2.49 27.95
N ARG A 790 11.93 -1.95 27.25
CA ARG A 790 12.14 -1.40 25.90
C ARG A 790 12.91 -0.08 25.93
N ASN A 791 13.69 0.22 24.89
CA ASN A 791 14.46 1.46 24.76
C ASN A 791 13.57 2.71 24.83
N ASP A 792 12.38 2.65 24.23
CA ASP A 792 11.38 3.71 24.19
C ASP A 792 10.48 3.77 25.45
N SER A 793 10.59 2.80 26.36
CA SER A 793 9.81 2.78 27.61
C SER A 793 10.26 3.88 28.57
N PRO A 794 9.34 4.53 29.30
CA PRO A 794 9.70 5.51 30.33
C PRO A 794 10.42 4.91 31.54
N VAL A 795 10.38 3.58 31.72
CA VAL A 795 11.07 2.86 32.81
C VAL A 795 12.58 3.02 32.66
N SER A 796 13.26 3.68 33.59
CA SER A 796 14.71 3.92 33.53
C SER A 796 15.48 3.34 34.72
N SER A 797 14.77 3.04 35.80
CA SER A 797 15.28 2.48 37.05
C SER A 797 14.34 1.38 37.56
N ILE A 798 14.78 0.59 38.55
CA ILE A 798 13.93 -0.45 39.13
C ILE A 798 12.75 0.15 39.91
N GLU A 799 12.92 1.35 40.46
CA GLU A 799 11.90 2.09 41.20
C GLU A 799 10.72 2.53 40.31
N ASP A 800 10.97 2.73 39.02
CA ASP A 800 9.96 3.12 38.03
C ASP A 800 8.96 1.99 37.72
N LEU A 801 9.21 0.76 38.22
CA LEU A 801 8.38 -0.41 37.92
C LEU A 801 7.12 -0.52 38.78
N ARG A 802 6.89 0.42 39.70
CA ARG A 802 5.63 0.47 40.46
C ARG A 802 4.49 0.85 39.52
N ASP A 803 3.40 0.09 39.59
CA ASP A 803 2.26 0.21 38.67
C ASP A 803 2.62 -0.04 37.19
N CYS A 804 3.72 -0.76 36.92
CA CYS A 804 4.05 -1.27 35.59
C CYS A 804 3.67 -2.75 35.43
N SER A 805 3.57 -3.18 34.18
CA SER A 805 3.41 -4.59 33.82
C SER A 805 4.77 -5.32 33.78
N PHE A 806 4.88 -6.48 34.43
CA PHE A 806 6.14 -7.24 34.53
C PHE A 806 6.01 -8.70 34.07
N ALA A 807 6.89 -9.14 33.18
CA ALA A 807 6.96 -10.53 32.73
C ALA A 807 8.02 -11.33 33.50
N PHE A 808 7.61 -12.41 34.14
CA PHE A 808 8.49 -13.44 34.70
C PHE A 808 8.56 -14.65 33.76
N GLY A 809 9.63 -15.44 33.87
CA GLY A 809 9.68 -16.77 33.25
C GLY A 809 8.96 -17.82 34.09
N ASP A 810 9.43 -19.06 34.06
CA ASP A 810 8.89 -20.15 34.88
C ASP A 810 9.02 -19.83 36.38
N GLN A 811 8.02 -20.23 37.18
CA GLN A 811 7.98 -19.99 38.64
C GLN A 811 9.12 -20.69 39.40
N GLU A 812 9.74 -21.70 38.80
CA GLU A 812 10.89 -22.39 39.35
C GLU A 812 12.22 -21.85 38.80
N SER A 813 12.19 -20.89 37.88
CA SER A 813 13.38 -20.31 37.29
C SER A 813 14.14 -19.42 38.27
N THR A 814 15.45 -19.67 38.40
CA THR A 814 16.33 -18.82 39.22
C THR A 814 16.42 -17.41 38.62
N SER A 815 16.68 -17.30 37.32
CA SER A 815 17.09 -16.04 36.69
C SER A 815 15.97 -15.28 35.98
N SER A 816 14.79 -15.86 35.79
CA SER A 816 13.63 -15.16 35.23
C SER A 816 12.45 -15.04 36.19
N HIS A 817 12.56 -15.58 37.41
CA HIS A 817 11.55 -15.39 38.45
C HIS A 817 12.13 -15.07 39.82
N ILE A 818 12.84 -16.03 40.44
CA ILE A 818 13.23 -15.93 41.86
C ILE A 818 14.12 -14.71 42.11
N VAL A 819 15.18 -14.53 41.31
CA VAL A 819 16.11 -13.41 41.47
C VAL A 819 15.47 -12.07 41.03
N PRO A 820 14.78 -11.97 39.88
CA PRO A 820 14.02 -10.75 39.53
C PRO A 820 13.00 -10.32 40.58
N ARG A 821 12.24 -11.28 41.14
CA ARG A 821 11.25 -11.00 42.18
C ARG A 821 11.93 -10.51 43.47
N TYR A 822 13.09 -11.07 43.82
CA TYR A 822 13.88 -10.58 44.93
C TYR A 822 14.41 -9.16 44.69
N MET A 823 14.92 -8.87 43.49
CA MET A 823 15.38 -7.53 43.12
C MET A 823 14.27 -6.47 43.23
N LEU A 824 13.04 -6.81 42.83
CA LEU A 824 11.86 -5.95 43.01
C LEU A 824 11.52 -5.75 44.50
N LEU A 825 11.55 -6.83 45.28
CA LEU A 825 11.29 -6.76 46.72
C LEU A 825 12.33 -5.89 47.46
N GLU A 826 13.60 -5.97 47.07
CA GLU A 826 14.66 -5.10 47.61
C GLU A 826 14.46 -3.62 47.25
N ALA A 827 13.84 -3.34 46.10
CA ALA A 827 13.44 -1.99 45.70
C ALA A 827 12.13 -1.52 46.37
N GLY A 828 11.53 -2.33 47.25
CA GLY A 828 10.25 -2.01 47.91
C GLY A 828 9.03 -2.16 47.00
N ILE A 829 9.11 -3.01 45.98
CA ILE A 829 8.03 -3.35 45.06
C ILE A 829 7.68 -4.82 45.29
N ASP A 830 6.61 -5.07 46.06
CA ASP A 830 6.01 -6.40 46.14
C ASP A 830 5.16 -6.65 44.88
N LEU A 831 4.75 -7.90 44.64
CA LEU A 831 3.96 -8.27 43.46
C LEU A 831 2.62 -7.51 43.37
N ASP A 832 2.02 -7.14 44.50
CA ASP A 832 0.80 -6.32 44.55
C ASP A 832 1.05 -4.85 44.15
N GLY A 833 2.31 -4.41 44.10
CA GLY A 833 2.72 -3.08 43.65
C GLY A 833 3.00 -3.01 42.14
N LEU A 834 2.82 -4.11 41.41
CA LEU A 834 2.83 -4.14 39.95
C LEU A 834 1.40 -3.98 39.43
N LEU A 835 1.22 -3.30 38.31
CA LEU A 835 -0.11 -3.15 37.68
C LEU A 835 -0.63 -4.51 37.20
N PHE A 836 0.27 -5.31 36.63
CA PHE A 836 -0.01 -6.65 36.15
C PHE A 836 1.28 -7.46 36.04
N TYR A 837 1.24 -8.76 36.31
CA TYR A 837 2.37 -9.62 36.01
C TYR A 837 1.91 -10.99 35.54
N ASN A 838 2.77 -11.68 34.79
CA ASN A 838 2.49 -13.03 34.34
C ASN A 838 3.77 -13.88 34.25
N TYR A 839 3.59 -15.19 34.23
CA TYR A 839 4.65 -16.19 34.06
C TYR A 839 4.60 -16.73 32.64
N LEU A 840 5.56 -16.33 31.81
CA LEU A 840 5.61 -16.67 30.38
C LEU A 840 6.41 -17.95 30.10
N GLY A 841 6.97 -18.58 31.13
CA GLY A 841 7.74 -19.82 31.01
C GLY A 841 9.17 -19.56 30.53
N HIS A 842 9.40 -19.48 29.23
CA HIS A 842 10.77 -19.40 28.69
C HIS A 842 11.33 -17.98 28.70
N HIS A 843 12.66 -17.87 28.84
CA HIS A 843 13.36 -16.59 28.83
C HIS A 843 13.18 -15.80 27.52
N ASP A 844 13.16 -16.49 26.37
CA ASP A 844 12.92 -15.86 25.06
C ASP A 844 11.50 -15.27 24.96
N ASP A 845 10.50 -15.90 25.59
CA ASP A 845 9.11 -15.43 25.56
C ASP A 845 8.96 -14.16 26.41
N VAL A 846 9.68 -14.07 27.54
CA VAL A 846 9.79 -12.84 28.34
C VAL A 846 10.43 -11.71 27.54
N ALA A 847 11.58 -11.95 26.91
CA ALA A 847 12.26 -10.92 26.13
C ALA A 847 11.41 -10.41 24.95
N LYS A 848 10.75 -11.32 24.22
CA LYS A 848 9.85 -10.96 23.11
C LYS A 848 8.61 -10.21 23.59
N ALA A 849 8.01 -10.62 24.71
CA ALA A 849 6.81 -9.97 25.23
C ALA A 849 7.10 -8.55 25.75
N VAL A 850 8.31 -8.30 26.25
CA VAL A 850 8.78 -6.93 26.55
C VAL A 850 9.00 -6.15 25.25
N LEU A 851 9.72 -6.71 24.27
CA LEU A 851 9.98 -6.05 22.99
C LEU A 851 8.70 -5.68 22.21
N SER A 852 7.69 -6.54 22.23
CA SER A 852 6.41 -6.29 21.58
C SER A 852 5.52 -5.28 22.33
N GLY A 853 5.97 -4.78 23.48
CA GLY A 853 5.20 -3.87 24.33
C GLY A 853 4.05 -4.53 25.09
N GLY A 854 4.01 -5.87 25.14
CA GLY A 854 3.03 -6.61 25.94
C GLY A 854 3.28 -6.53 27.45
N TYR A 855 4.53 -6.24 27.85
CA TYR A 855 4.91 -5.90 29.23
C TYR A 855 5.91 -4.73 29.23
N ASP A 856 5.85 -3.89 30.25
CA ASP A 856 6.75 -2.73 30.40
C ASP A 856 8.18 -3.17 30.72
N ALA A 857 8.32 -4.25 31.49
CA ALA A 857 9.59 -4.85 31.85
C ALA A 857 9.49 -6.36 32.07
N GLY A 858 10.63 -7.03 32.20
CA GLY A 858 10.66 -8.46 32.51
C GLY A 858 12.01 -8.92 33.07
N GLY A 859 12.03 -10.10 33.69
CA GLY A 859 13.24 -10.71 34.24
C GLY A 859 13.77 -11.83 33.35
N VAL A 860 15.02 -11.75 32.92
CA VAL A 860 15.67 -12.78 32.09
C VAL A 860 17.11 -13.07 32.55
N MET A 861 17.74 -14.08 31.96
CA MET A 861 19.17 -14.34 32.14
C MET A 861 19.97 -13.36 31.28
N GLU A 862 21.17 -12.98 31.73
CA GLU A 862 22.08 -12.07 31.02
C GLU A 862 22.30 -12.46 29.55
N SER A 863 22.57 -13.73 29.26
CA SER A 863 22.77 -14.21 27.89
C SER A 863 21.54 -14.00 26.99
N THR A 864 20.33 -14.14 27.55
CA THR A 864 19.08 -13.83 26.81
C THR A 864 18.90 -12.33 26.64
N ALA A 865 19.22 -11.52 27.66
CA ALA A 865 19.16 -10.06 27.55
C ALA A 865 20.09 -9.55 26.44
N ASP A 866 21.32 -10.05 26.38
CA ASP A 866 22.29 -9.70 25.34
C ASP A 866 21.85 -10.13 23.94
N LYS A 867 21.25 -11.32 23.80
CA LYS A 867 20.70 -11.81 22.52
C LYS A 867 19.66 -10.86 21.90
N TYR A 868 18.89 -10.14 22.71
CA TYR A 868 17.82 -9.23 22.27
C TYR A 868 18.13 -7.74 22.43
N LYS A 869 19.33 -7.40 22.91
CA LYS A 869 19.74 -6.01 23.17
C LYS A 869 19.64 -5.12 21.93
N ASP A 870 20.20 -5.57 20.81
CA ASP A 870 20.20 -4.82 19.54
C ASP A 870 18.81 -4.69 18.89
N GLN A 871 17.81 -5.44 19.40
CA GLN A 871 16.43 -5.40 18.92
C GLN A 871 15.57 -4.37 19.67
N GLY A 872 16.17 -3.59 20.59
CA GLY A 872 15.49 -2.49 21.27
C GLY A 872 15.26 -2.69 22.77
N LEU A 873 15.98 -3.60 23.42
CA LEU A 873 15.97 -3.73 24.88
C LEU A 873 17.06 -2.88 25.54
N LYS A 874 16.73 -2.30 26.70
CA LYS A 874 17.66 -1.73 27.67
C LYS A 874 17.68 -2.53 28.95
N PHE A 875 18.80 -2.47 29.66
CA PHE A 875 19.03 -3.18 30.92
C PHE A 875 18.79 -2.23 32.09
N ILE A 876 17.86 -2.61 32.98
CA ILE A 876 17.45 -1.81 34.13
C ILE A 876 18.30 -2.14 35.36
N LYS A 877 18.48 -3.42 35.67
CA LYS A 877 19.26 -3.87 36.83
C LYS A 877 19.82 -5.27 36.61
N PHE A 878 21.09 -5.45 36.96
CA PHE A 878 21.75 -6.76 37.06
C PHE A 878 21.68 -7.27 38.50
N SER A 879 21.55 -8.58 38.68
CA SER A 879 21.65 -9.23 39.99
C SER A 879 23.09 -9.35 40.47
N GLU A 880 23.27 -9.82 41.71
CA GLU A 880 24.54 -10.42 42.16
C GLU A 880 24.83 -11.73 41.39
N GLU A 881 26.04 -12.26 41.54
CA GLU A 881 26.51 -13.49 40.87
C GLU A 881 25.63 -14.71 41.25
N ILE A 882 24.97 -15.30 40.27
CA ILE A 882 24.17 -16.53 40.44
C ILE A 882 25.04 -17.72 40.02
N PRO A 883 25.22 -18.75 40.87
CA PRO A 883 25.92 -19.97 40.46
C PRO A 883 25.32 -20.56 39.19
N GLU A 884 26.18 -21.03 38.28
CA GLU A 884 25.74 -21.62 37.02
C GLU A 884 24.94 -22.93 37.21
N PHE A 885 24.32 -23.37 36.12
CA PHE A 885 23.49 -24.58 36.11
C PHE A 885 24.33 -25.81 36.48
N ASN A 886 23.69 -26.75 37.15
CA ASN A 886 24.36 -27.76 37.93
C ASN A 886 23.95 -29.18 37.53
N ILE A 887 24.84 -30.12 37.82
CA ILE A 887 24.58 -31.54 37.65
C ILE A 887 24.48 -32.15 39.03
N CYS A 888 23.38 -32.85 39.22
CA CYS A 888 22.95 -33.43 40.47
C CYS A 888 22.78 -34.94 40.34
N ILE A 889 22.86 -35.63 41.47
CA ILE A 889 22.66 -37.08 41.58
C ILE A 889 21.69 -37.42 42.70
N THR A 890 21.07 -38.59 42.60
CA THR A 890 20.17 -39.08 43.65
C THR A 890 20.91 -39.29 44.96
N ARG A 891 20.15 -39.25 46.07
CA ARG A 891 20.68 -39.49 47.41
C ARG A 891 21.32 -40.88 47.54
N GLU A 892 20.70 -41.90 46.96
CA GLU A 892 21.15 -43.29 47.06
C GLU A 892 22.28 -43.67 46.08
N MET A 893 22.76 -42.75 45.24
CA MET A 893 23.84 -43.03 44.29
C MET A 893 25.13 -43.38 45.05
N PRO A 894 25.74 -44.57 44.82
CA PRO A 894 27.00 -44.96 45.49
C PRO A 894 28.13 -43.95 45.24
N GLU A 895 29.03 -43.76 46.20
CA GLU A 895 30.16 -42.83 46.04
C GLU A 895 31.06 -43.18 44.85
N GLU A 896 31.32 -44.47 44.60
CA GLU A 896 32.09 -44.91 43.44
C GLU A 896 31.46 -44.45 42.12
N GLY A 897 30.14 -44.66 41.96
CA GLY A 897 29.41 -44.19 40.77
C GLY A 897 29.28 -42.66 40.71
N THR A 898 29.31 -41.98 41.85
CA THR A 898 29.33 -40.52 41.94
C THR A 898 30.63 -39.95 41.41
N GLU A 899 31.77 -40.49 41.86
CA GLU A 899 33.10 -40.05 41.43
C GLU A 899 33.39 -40.41 39.96
N GLU A 900 32.89 -41.56 39.47
CA GLU A 900 32.94 -41.91 38.04
C GLU A 900 32.26 -40.84 37.17
N ILE A 901 31.03 -40.46 37.52
CA ILE A 901 30.23 -39.49 36.76
C ILE A 901 30.83 -38.09 36.88
N LYS A 902 31.21 -37.68 38.10
CA LYS A 902 31.83 -36.37 38.36
C LYS A 902 33.14 -36.22 37.59
N SER A 903 34.02 -37.23 37.63
CA SER A 903 35.29 -37.20 36.89
C SER A 903 35.07 -37.13 35.38
N ALA A 904 34.08 -37.86 34.84
CA ALA A 904 33.75 -37.81 33.42
C ALA A 904 33.24 -36.41 32.99
N ILE A 905 32.41 -35.77 33.81
CA ILE A 905 31.88 -34.42 33.53
C ILE A 905 33.00 -33.38 33.61
N LEU A 906 33.84 -33.41 34.65
CA LEU A 906 34.92 -32.42 34.83
C LEU A 906 36.00 -32.53 33.74
N ALA A 907 36.21 -33.72 33.18
CA ALA A 907 37.16 -33.93 32.09
C ALA A 907 36.74 -33.30 30.75
N LEU A 908 35.48 -32.85 30.59
CA LEU A 908 34.99 -32.25 29.34
C LEU A 908 35.79 -31.01 28.90
N LYS A 909 36.40 -30.28 29.84
CA LYS A 909 37.24 -29.12 29.51
C LYS A 909 38.59 -29.51 28.87
N ASP A 910 39.04 -30.74 29.11
CA ASP A 910 40.38 -31.23 28.74
C ASP A 910 40.35 -32.20 27.54
N THR A 911 39.17 -32.54 27.00
CA THR A 911 38.99 -33.52 25.90
C THR A 911 39.08 -32.94 24.48
N GLY A 912 39.60 -31.71 24.33
CA GLY A 912 39.81 -31.09 23.02
C GLY A 912 38.52 -30.88 22.23
N THR A 913 38.47 -31.30 20.96
CA THR A 913 37.32 -31.07 20.07
C THR A 913 36.04 -31.81 20.48
N GLU A 914 36.14 -33.01 21.08
CA GLU A 914 34.97 -33.77 21.56
C GLU A 914 34.29 -33.05 22.73
N GLY A 915 35.07 -32.58 23.70
CA GLY A 915 34.58 -31.82 24.86
C GLY A 915 33.91 -30.52 24.44
N ILE A 916 34.56 -29.75 23.57
CA ILE A 916 34.01 -28.49 23.02
C ILE A 916 32.67 -28.75 22.32
N THR A 917 32.55 -29.85 21.57
CA THR A 917 31.30 -30.18 20.86
C THR A 917 30.16 -30.49 21.83
N VAL A 918 30.43 -31.25 22.89
CA VAL A 918 29.44 -31.58 23.93
C VAL A 918 29.03 -30.35 24.75
N LEU A 919 29.98 -29.49 25.10
CA LEU A 919 29.71 -28.28 25.87
C LEU A 919 28.88 -27.28 25.04
N LYS A 920 29.31 -27.01 23.81
CA LYS A 920 28.62 -26.10 22.89
C LYS A 920 27.27 -26.62 22.41
N SER A 921 27.02 -27.94 22.46
CA SER A 921 25.69 -28.46 22.17
C SER A 921 24.69 -28.11 23.27
N ILE A 922 25.14 -27.89 24.51
CA ILE A 922 24.30 -27.48 25.63
C ILE A 922 24.11 -25.95 25.60
N ASP A 923 25.21 -25.20 25.60
CA ASP A 923 25.23 -23.75 25.48
C ASP A 923 26.53 -23.31 24.80
N GLU A 924 26.44 -22.40 23.83
CA GLU A 924 27.59 -21.96 23.02
C GLU A 924 28.73 -21.35 23.85
N HIS A 925 28.40 -20.77 25.01
CA HIS A 925 29.35 -20.12 25.91
C HIS A 925 29.93 -21.08 26.96
N TYR A 926 29.54 -22.36 26.96
CA TYR A 926 30.07 -23.32 27.92
C TYR A 926 31.50 -23.74 27.55
N THR A 927 32.38 -23.56 28.53
CA THR A 927 33.82 -23.81 28.44
C THR A 927 34.26 -25.00 29.28
N GLY A 928 33.40 -25.50 30.16
CA GLY A 928 33.65 -26.68 30.99
C GLY A 928 32.65 -26.83 32.13
N PHE A 929 32.98 -27.73 33.06
CA PHE A 929 32.34 -27.85 34.36
C PHE A 929 33.40 -27.78 35.46
N VAL A 930 33.02 -27.25 36.63
CA VAL A 930 33.83 -27.25 37.85
C VAL A 930 33.07 -27.96 38.97
N GLU A 931 33.79 -28.45 39.97
CA GLU A 931 33.16 -29.06 41.14
C GLU A 931 32.25 -28.04 41.85
N ALA A 932 31.10 -28.52 42.32
CA ALA A 932 30.10 -27.71 43.00
C ALA A 932 29.79 -28.31 44.37
N HIS A 933 29.57 -27.44 45.34
CA HIS A 933 29.22 -27.78 46.72
C HIS A 933 27.86 -27.17 47.07
N ASP A 934 27.15 -27.75 48.05
CA ASP A 934 25.84 -27.23 48.47
C ASP A 934 25.92 -25.77 48.96
N ASP A 935 27.03 -25.42 49.63
CA ASP A 935 27.29 -24.06 50.13
C ASP A 935 27.38 -23.01 49.01
N ASP A 936 27.70 -23.41 47.78
CA ASP A 936 27.70 -22.49 46.62
C ASP A 936 26.31 -21.89 46.38
N TYR A 937 25.25 -22.55 46.84
CA TYR A 937 23.85 -22.18 46.61
C TYR A 937 23.20 -21.49 47.82
N ALA A 938 23.97 -21.18 48.87
CA ALA A 938 23.45 -20.62 50.13
C ALA A 938 22.74 -19.27 49.94
N TRP A 939 23.26 -18.39 49.07
CA TRP A 939 22.65 -17.09 48.80
C TRP A 939 21.28 -17.22 48.11
N ILE A 940 21.18 -18.07 47.09
CA ILE A 940 19.89 -18.36 46.43
C ILE A 940 18.90 -19.00 47.41
N ARG A 941 19.40 -19.85 48.32
CA ARG A 941 18.59 -20.47 49.38
C ARG A 941 18.03 -19.43 50.36
N ASP A 942 18.83 -18.43 50.77
CA ASP A 942 18.35 -17.30 51.60
C ASP A 942 17.27 -16.49 50.88
N ILE A 943 17.48 -16.15 49.60
CA ILE A 943 16.50 -15.43 48.78
C ILE A 943 15.17 -16.19 48.69
N MET A 944 15.23 -17.48 48.35
CA MET A 944 14.03 -18.31 48.24
C MET A 944 13.28 -18.40 49.57
N SER A 945 13.99 -18.41 50.71
CA SER A 945 13.36 -18.40 52.04
C SER A 945 12.67 -17.06 52.34
N ARG A 946 13.32 -15.93 52.03
CA ARG A 946 12.72 -14.58 52.18
C ARG A 946 11.47 -14.40 51.32
N LEU A 947 11.46 -14.99 50.11
CA LEU A 947 10.31 -15.02 49.21
C LEU A 947 9.24 -16.05 49.59
N LYS A 948 9.41 -16.79 50.70
CA LYS A 948 8.53 -17.87 51.20
C LYS A 948 8.32 -19.00 50.18
N MET A 949 9.34 -19.28 49.36
CA MET A 949 9.30 -20.33 48.34
C MET A 949 9.90 -21.65 48.83
N ILE A 950 10.69 -21.61 49.91
CA ILE A 950 11.21 -22.83 50.55
C ILE A 950 11.09 -22.87 52.06
#